data_AF-A0A1Z1W9N5-F1
#
_entry.id   AF-A0A1Z1W9N5-F1
#
_cell.length_a   1.000
_cell.length_b   1.000
_cell.length_c   1.000
_cell.angle_alpha   90.00
_cell.angle_beta   90.00
_cell.angle_gamma   90.00
#
_symmetry.space_group_name_H-M   'P 1'
#
loop_
_entity.id
_entity.type
_entity.pdbx_description
1 polymer ?
#
loop_
_entity_poly.entity_id
_entity_poly.type
_entity_poly.pdbx_seq_one_letter_code
_entity_poly.pdbx_strand_id
1 'polypeptide(L)'
;MGAGASGTPEGRIGAVRVALWLIAAVLAVRQAAVVLRTPKGERLIDWETWVGPNGVLHVNGSLYDADKFTGTPFAGLVLKPFARVAEDALGWAWTFGTLGLVVVLGLVAARALPQPVSRRTSLLAAPLAISLLMLSLPVRNTLHLGQTSIIPVLLVLLGCFAVRGERASGILIGLAAALQPTVLLFAPLLWFTGRKKAALSTGATFAAATAVAWAAMPHDSWTYWIHHLAGAGLGANPDANANQSLHGALLRLGLQGPLEIGLFLGLGAGVAFLGLRRAVRYARDGQLLLAVALTGCVAIAVSPTSWQHQLLWLLLAVVGRVGKRASDRYVWPIAVVLVMTLPSKMMLPNMSVLEPLRDNVVLLAALASALIVPFLSRTAPEYQRPIPTSYADPVPARWKWVPLFPFWRRVLTRPNLLLELLLIRVGYSAYQQTRLAATGGTISGGRERAETHGEQIHSIEQFLHIDIEHWFNQLTARTPWMESFFNFYYTSFHFVVPLSVLAILYLRRPAQYRWARSALGFATLLALIGFWGYPLAPPRLMEDLNFIDTIHGVQDFSQPDYGTLTKLTNQYAAMPSLHFGWSLWCGLTIAILAPKWWMKALGLLHPFFTVCAIVGTGNHWILDAVGGAAVVGAGFGLTYLLQGPRVKHVLKVGTGLKPAMAGLPAEPPGAPDDPSDKPKDVLSKDAPGKDVLREPEDVLSTPEDVLGTPEDGLSTPKDAKGDRTPS
;
A
#
# COMPACT_ATOMS: atom_id res chain seq x y z
N MET A 1 0.72 15.62 42.29
CA MET A 1 2.03 15.16 41.78
C MET A 1 2.17 15.59 40.32
N GLY A 2 3.40 15.82 39.84
CA GLY A 2 3.64 16.59 38.61
C GLY A 2 3.24 15.88 37.31
N ALA A 3 2.63 16.63 36.39
CA ALA A 3 2.45 16.17 35.01
C ALA A 3 3.82 16.13 34.31
N GLY A 4 4.28 14.93 33.94
CA GLY A 4 5.61 14.70 33.39
C GLY A 4 5.90 15.55 32.14
N ALA A 5 7.12 16.08 32.05
CA ALA A 5 7.53 17.00 31.00
C ALA A 5 7.23 16.42 29.59
N SER A 6 6.39 17.11 28.82
CA SER A 6 6.03 16.68 27.47
C SER A 6 7.21 16.89 26.51
N GLY A 7 8.14 15.92 26.50
CA GLY A 7 9.50 16.04 25.98
C GLY A 7 9.66 16.84 24.69
N THR A 8 10.76 17.59 24.62
CA THR A 8 11.05 18.55 23.52
C THR A 8 10.93 17.89 22.14
N PRO A 9 10.71 18.68 21.06
CA PRO A 9 10.64 18.13 19.71
C PRO A 9 11.86 17.27 19.32
N GLU A 10 13.03 17.54 19.90
CA GLU A 10 14.24 16.74 19.73
C GLU A 10 14.18 15.41 20.52
N GLY A 11 13.78 15.44 21.79
CA GLY A 11 13.60 14.22 22.60
C GLY A 11 12.63 13.23 21.96
N ARG A 12 11.55 13.72 21.35
CA ARG A 12 10.60 12.88 20.58
C ARG A 12 11.23 12.26 19.33
N ILE A 13 12.10 12.99 18.62
CA ILE A 13 12.85 12.45 17.47
C ILE A 13 13.87 11.40 17.94
N GLY A 14 14.51 11.63 19.10
CA GLY A 14 15.39 10.65 19.74
C GLY A 14 14.67 9.34 20.06
N ALA A 15 13.53 9.41 20.75
CA ALA A 15 12.72 8.24 21.07
C ALA A 15 12.26 7.47 19.82
N VAL A 16 11.78 8.17 18.77
CA VAL A 16 11.38 7.53 17.50
C VAL A 16 12.59 6.91 16.78
N ARG A 17 13.77 7.53 16.83
CA ARG A 17 15.01 6.97 16.27
C ARG A 17 15.39 5.67 16.98
N VAL A 18 15.36 5.66 18.32
CA VAL A 18 15.64 4.46 19.12
C VAL A 18 14.62 3.36 18.81
N ALA A 19 13.33 3.69 18.79
CA ALA A 19 12.27 2.73 18.45
C ALA A 19 12.45 2.10 17.05
N LEU A 20 12.84 2.87 16.03
CA LEU A 20 13.12 2.32 14.70
C LEU A 20 14.37 1.42 14.67
N TRP A 21 15.42 1.73 15.47
CA TRP A 21 16.58 0.84 15.59
C TRP A 21 16.26 -0.45 16.36
N LEU A 22 15.41 -0.37 17.40
CA LEU A 22 14.89 -1.55 18.09
C LEU A 22 14.03 -2.41 17.16
N ILE A 23 13.18 -1.82 16.33
CA ILE A 23 12.42 -2.54 15.30
C ILE A 23 13.36 -3.21 14.29
N ALA A 24 14.39 -2.52 13.80
CA ALA A 24 15.38 -3.10 12.88
C ALA A 24 16.14 -4.28 13.52
N ALA A 25 16.51 -4.17 14.82
CA ALA A 25 17.17 -5.23 15.57
C ALA A 25 16.25 -6.44 15.81
N VAL A 26 15.01 -6.21 16.26
CA VAL A 26 14.00 -7.28 16.45
C VAL A 26 13.68 -7.98 15.14
N LEU A 27 13.61 -7.25 14.02
CA LEU A 27 13.45 -7.86 12.70
C LEU A 27 14.66 -8.71 12.30
N ALA A 28 15.90 -8.22 12.49
CA ALA A 28 17.10 -8.99 12.19
C ALA A 28 17.20 -10.27 13.05
N VAL A 29 16.95 -10.17 14.35
CA VAL A 29 16.89 -11.31 15.28
C VAL A 29 15.78 -12.28 14.88
N ARG A 30 14.59 -11.78 14.49
CA ARG A 30 13.50 -12.63 13.99
C ARG A 30 13.93 -13.39 12.73
N GLN A 31 14.52 -12.74 11.73
CA GLN A 31 14.91 -13.43 10.49
C GLN A 31 16.02 -14.46 10.74
N ALA A 32 17.03 -14.13 11.56
CA ALA A 32 18.04 -15.10 11.99
C ALA A 32 17.40 -16.30 12.73
N ALA A 33 16.51 -16.03 13.69
CA ALA A 33 15.83 -17.07 14.44
C ALA A 33 14.89 -17.94 13.60
N VAL A 34 14.29 -17.41 12.51
CA VAL A 34 13.55 -18.24 11.54
C VAL A 34 14.51 -19.17 10.82
N VAL A 35 15.50 -18.64 10.10
CA VAL A 35 16.43 -19.45 9.28
C VAL A 35 17.18 -20.50 10.10
N LEU A 36 17.62 -20.14 11.32
CA LEU A 36 18.43 -21.04 12.16
C LEU A 36 17.60 -22.07 12.92
N ARG A 37 16.28 -21.88 13.10
CA ARG A 37 15.36 -22.87 13.69
C ARG A 37 14.72 -23.80 12.66
N THR A 38 14.61 -23.38 11.40
CA THR A 38 14.23 -24.28 10.30
C THR A 38 15.28 -25.40 10.18
N PRO A 39 14.86 -26.67 9.96
CA PRO A 39 15.77 -27.81 9.77
C PRO A 39 16.78 -27.61 8.63
N LYS A 40 17.91 -28.33 8.69
CA LYS A 40 18.76 -28.56 7.50
C LYS A 40 17.90 -29.24 6.42
N GLY A 41 18.04 -28.86 5.16
CA GLY A 41 17.20 -29.29 4.03
C GLY A 41 15.99 -28.40 3.75
N GLU A 42 15.46 -27.68 4.75
CA GLU A 42 14.33 -26.74 4.59
C GLU A 42 14.75 -25.26 4.58
N ARG A 43 16.04 -24.98 4.82
CA ARG A 43 16.62 -23.63 4.86
C ARG A 43 17.73 -23.50 3.84
N LEU A 44 18.02 -22.26 3.45
CA LEU A 44 19.11 -21.94 2.52
C LEU A 44 19.07 -22.83 1.27
N ILE A 45 17.87 -23.12 0.74
CA ILE A 45 17.61 -24.29 -0.12
C ILE A 45 18.48 -24.31 -1.38
N ASP A 46 18.61 -23.18 -2.08
CA ASP A 46 19.48 -23.07 -3.27
C ASP A 46 20.96 -23.22 -2.85
N TRP A 47 21.35 -22.63 -1.72
CA TRP A 47 22.72 -22.72 -1.19
C TRP A 47 23.10 -24.14 -0.73
N GLU A 48 22.23 -24.86 -0.01
CA GLU A 48 22.46 -26.27 0.34
C GLU A 48 22.47 -27.16 -0.93
N THR A 49 21.72 -26.77 -1.98
CA THR A 49 21.79 -27.40 -3.31
C THR A 49 23.10 -27.11 -4.07
N TRP A 50 23.78 -25.99 -3.79
CA TRP A 50 25.04 -25.61 -4.45
C TRP A 50 26.29 -26.03 -3.67
N VAL A 51 26.25 -25.96 -2.34
CA VAL A 51 27.37 -26.05 -1.38
C VAL A 51 27.21 -27.18 -0.35
N GLY A 52 26.11 -27.94 -0.37
CA GLY A 52 26.01 -29.16 0.44
C GLY A 52 26.94 -30.28 -0.04
N PRO A 53 27.01 -31.43 0.69
CA PRO A 53 27.91 -32.54 0.36
C PRO A 53 27.81 -33.08 -1.07
N ASN A 54 26.60 -33.02 -1.66
CA ASN A 54 26.29 -33.43 -3.03
C ASN A 54 25.99 -32.22 -3.94
N GLY A 55 26.43 -31.02 -3.55
CA GLY A 55 26.10 -29.76 -4.20
C GLY A 55 26.86 -29.53 -5.51
N VAL A 56 26.23 -28.82 -6.45
CA VAL A 56 26.75 -28.63 -7.82
C VAL A 56 28.09 -27.87 -7.92
N LEU A 57 28.57 -27.23 -6.84
CA LEU A 57 29.92 -26.65 -6.79
C LEU A 57 31.01 -27.64 -6.34
N HIS A 58 30.64 -28.79 -5.75
CA HIS A 58 31.56 -29.86 -5.33
C HIS A 58 31.79 -30.92 -6.41
N VAL A 59 30.77 -31.20 -7.22
CA VAL A 59 30.84 -32.19 -8.30
C VAL A 59 31.86 -31.73 -9.37
N ASN A 60 32.65 -32.68 -9.90
CA ASN A 60 33.64 -32.42 -10.96
C ASN A 60 33.04 -32.37 -12.38
N GLY A 61 31.73 -32.14 -12.50
CA GLY A 61 30.99 -31.96 -13.76
C GLY A 61 30.71 -30.49 -14.07
N SER A 62 29.74 -30.21 -14.95
CA SER A 62 29.28 -28.84 -15.21
C SER A 62 28.29 -28.37 -14.14
N LEU A 63 28.23 -27.06 -13.91
CA LEU A 63 27.29 -26.41 -12.99
C LEU A 63 25.83 -26.61 -13.39
N TYR A 64 25.58 -26.88 -14.67
CA TYR A 64 24.27 -26.87 -15.29
C TYR A 64 23.75 -28.27 -15.63
N ASP A 65 24.53 -29.34 -15.40
CA ASP A 65 24.15 -30.74 -15.71
C ASP A 65 22.87 -31.24 -14.98
N ALA A 66 22.36 -30.45 -14.03
CA ALA A 66 21.12 -30.70 -13.30
C ALA A 66 20.16 -29.50 -13.28
N ASP A 67 20.42 -28.44 -14.06
CA ASP A 67 19.68 -27.16 -14.14
C ASP A 67 19.41 -26.40 -12.81
N LYS A 68 19.93 -26.89 -11.69
CA LYS A 68 19.77 -26.32 -10.33
C LYS A 68 20.61 -25.08 -10.06
N PHE A 69 21.65 -24.81 -10.86
CA PHE A 69 22.43 -23.57 -10.74
C PHE A 69 21.85 -22.48 -11.65
N THR A 70 21.40 -21.38 -11.04
CA THR A 70 20.76 -20.25 -11.74
C THR A 70 21.66 -19.01 -11.84
N GLY A 71 22.88 -19.07 -11.29
CA GLY A 71 23.88 -18.00 -11.39
C GLY A 71 24.62 -17.98 -12.73
N THR A 72 25.45 -16.96 -12.94
CA THR A 72 26.39 -16.93 -14.07
C THR A 72 27.59 -17.87 -13.83
N PRO A 73 28.33 -18.29 -14.86
CA PRO A 73 29.58 -19.03 -14.69
C PRO A 73 30.60 -18.28 -13.82
N PHE A 74 30.62 -16.93 -13.89
CA PHE A 74 31.43 -16.09 -13.01
C PHE A 74 30.97 -16.16 -11.55
N ALA A 75 29.66 -16.17 -11.28
CA ALA A 75 29.13 -16.39 -9.93
C ALA A 75 29.51 -17.78 -9.41
N GLY A 76 29.42 -18.83 -10.23
CA GLY A 76 29.88 -20.19 -9.89
C GLY A 76 31.36 -20.22 -9.51
N LEU A 77 32.22 -19.60 -10.32
CA LEU A 77 33.66 -19.47 -10.07
C LEU A 77 33.97 -18.71 -8.77
N VAL A 78 33.23 -17.64 -8.46
CA VAL A 78 33.38 -16.86 -7.21
C VAL A 78 32.88 -17.63 -5.99
N LEU A 79 31.88 -18.50 -6.13
CA LEU A 79 31.32 -19.30 -5.02
C LEU A 79 32.08 -20.62 -4.76
N LYS A 80 32.70 -21.21 -5.77
CA LYS A 80 33.42 -22.50 -5.67
C LYS A 80 34.50 -22.58 -4.56
N PRO A 81 35.22 -21.50 -4.18
CA PRO A 81 36.11 -21.50 -3.01
C PRO A 81 35.36 -21.64 -1.67
N PHE A 82 34.19 -21.01 -1.54
CA PHE A 82 33.38 -21.04 -0.32
C PHE A 82 32.74 -22.41 -0.09
N ALA A 83 32.50 -23.17 -1.16
CA ALA A 83 32.04 -24.55 -1.09
C ALA A 83 32.95 -25.44 -0.23
N ARG A 84 34.27 -25.19 -0.24
CA ARG A 84 35.27 -25.99 0.50
C ARG A 84 35.45 -25.60 1.98
N VAL A 85 34.63 -24.69 2.52
CA VAL A 85 34.76 -24.18 3.90
C VAL A 85 33.62 -24.73 4.77
N ALA A 86 34.00 -25.32 5.91
CA ALA A 86 33.17 -26.14 6.81
C ALA A 86 31.65 -25.86 6.85
N GLU A 87 30.89 -26.86 6.38
CA GLU A 87 29.43 -26.82 6.19
C GLU A 87 28.62 -26.39 7.43
N ASP A 88 29.01 -26.84 8.64
CA ASP A 88 28.28 -26.56 9.88
C ASP A 88 28.37 -25.09 10.34
N ALA A 89 29.47 -24.40 10.04
CA ALA A 89 29.62 -22.98 10.38
C ALA A 89 28.89 -22.07 9.37
N LEU A 90 28.70 -22.54 8.14
CA LEU A 90 28.25 -21.74 7.00
C LEU A 90 26.81 -21.25 7.13
N GLY A 91 25.90 -22.04 7.71
CA GLY A 91 24.51 -21.60 7.91
C GLY A 91 24.39 -20.35 8.80
N TRP A 92 25.26 -20.23 9.81
CA TRP A 92 25.39 -19.02 10.63
C TRP A 92 26.10 -17.90 9.86
N ALA A 93 27.29 -18.18 9.33
CA ALA A 93 28.10 -17.19 8.62
C ALA A 93 27.36 -16.52 7.45
N TRP A 94 26.63 -17.31 6.65
CA TRP A 94 25.81 -16.81 5.56
C TRP A 94 24.64 -15.97 6.06
N THR A 95 23.87 -16.45 7.05
CA THR A 95 22.75 -15.71 7.62
C THR A 95 23.18 -14.34 8.17
N PHE A 96 24.24 -14.30 9.00
CA PHE A 96 24.74 -13.04 9.55
C PHE A 96 25.42 -12.15 8.51
N GLY A 97 26.11 -12.73 7.53
CA GLY A 97 26.67 -12.03 6.38
C GLY A 97 25.59 -11.36 5.53
N THR A 98 24.53 -12.09 5.15
CA THR A 98 23.38 -11.56 4.41
C THR A 98 22.67 -10.45 5.17
N LEU A 99 22.43 -10.62 6.49
CA LEU A 99 21.87 -9.56 7.34
C LEU A 99 22.78 -8.32 7.39
N GLY A 100 24.11 -8.51 7.45
CA GLY A 100 25.10 -7.44 7.35
C GLY A 100 25.04 -6.70 6.01
N LEU A 101 24.93 -7.42 4.89
CA LEU A 101 24.75 -6.84 3.56
C LEU A 101 23.46 -6.00 3.48
N VAL A 102 22.34 -6.45 4.08
CA VAL A 102 21.10 -5.66 4.17
C VAL A 102 21.30 -4.38 4.99
N VAL A 103 22.04 -4.43 6.10
CA VAL A 103 22.35 -3.26 6.92
C VAL A 103 23.18 -2.25 6.14
N VAL A 104 24.24 -2.69 5.45
CA VAL A 104 25.06 -1.81 4.59
C VAL A 104 24.23 -1.24 3.44
N LEU A 105 23.41 -2.05 2.77
CA LEU A 105 22.51 -1.62 1.69
C LEU A 105 21.55 -0.51 2.16
N GLY A 106 20.89 -0.69 3.31
CA GLY A 106 20.01 0.32 3.90
C GLY A 106 20.75 1.60 4.32
N LEU A 107 21.98 1.46 4.84
CA LEU A 107 22.85 2.60 5.20
C LEU A 107 23.35 3.39 3.97
N VAL A 108 23.60 2.73 2.83
CA VAL A 108 23.97 3.41 1.58
C VAL A 108 22.75 4.08 0.94
N ALA A 109 21.62 3.36 0.85
CA ALA A 109 20.37 3.92 0.31
C ALA A 109 19.87 5.14 1.09
N ALA A 110 19.98 5.13 2.44
CA ALA A 110 19.62 6.27 3.28
C ALA A 110 20.55 7.50 3.09
N ARG A 111 21.84 7.29 2.80
CA ARG A 111 22.78 8.37 2.45
C ARG A 111 22.58 8.90 1.03
N ALA A 112 22.14 8.05 0.11
CA ALA A 112 21.89 8.36 -1.30
C ALA A 112 20.58 9.14 -1.57
N LEU A 113 19.80 9.48 -0.53
CA LEU A 113 18.55 10.23 -0.67
C LEU A 113 18.75 11.60 -1.36
N PRO A 114 17.83 12.02 -2.26
CA PRO A 114 17.92 13.32 -2.93
C PRO A 114 17.96 14.50 -1.94
N GLN A 115 19.02 15.29 -2.02
CA GLN A 115 19.25 16.45 -1.16
C GLN A 115 18.45 17.68 -1.62
N PRO A 116 18.07 18.59 -0.71
CA PRO A 116 18.30 18.55 0.74
C PRO A 116 17.32 17.61 1.48
N VAL A 117 17.84 16.81 2.41
CA VAL A 117 17.03 16.04 3.37
C VAL A 117 16.88 16.80 4.70
N SER A 118 15.73 16.66 5.37
CA SER A 118 15.56 17.25 6.70
C SER A 118 16.37 16.50 7.75
N ARG A 119 16.75 17.15 8.86
CA ARG A 119 17.41 16.49 10.02
C ARG A 119 16.60 15.28 10.54
N ARG A 120 15.26 15.36 10.52
CA ARG A 120 14.37 14.22 10.83
C ARG A 120 14.53 13.08 9.83
N THR A 121 14.52 13.40 8.53
CA THR A 121 14.70 12.40 7.46
C THR A 121 16.06 11.72 7.58
N SER A 122 17.15 12.49 7.75
CA SER A 122 18.52 11.95 7.88
C SER A 122 18.66 10.98 9.07
N LEU A 123 18.11 11.34 10.23
CA LEU A 123 18.21 10.51 11.45
C LEU A 123 17.37 9.23 11.42
N LEU A 124 16.27 9.21 10.64
CA LEU A 124 15.30 8.10 10.62
C LEU A 124 15.38 7.23 9.35
N ALA A 125 15.99 7.72 8.26
CA ALA A 125 16.04 7.02 6.97
C ALA A 125 16.79 5.68 7.05
N ALA A 126 17.91 5.62 7.78
CA ALA A 126 18.71 4.38 7.90
C ALA A 126 17.93 3.22 8.57
N PRO A 127 17.43 3.34 9.81
CA PRO A 127 16.71 2.23 10.43
C PRO A 127 15.37 1.93 9.73
N LEU A 128 14.72 2.94 9.12
CA LEU A 128 13.53 2.70 8.30
C LEU A 128 13.85 1.89 7.04
N ALA A 129 14.90 2.24 6.29
CA ALA A 129 15.32 1.51 5.10
C ALA A 129 15.71 0.07 5.43
N ILE A 130 16.48 -0.14 6.51
CA ILE A 130 16.83 -1.48 7.01
C ILE A 130 15.56 -2.27 7.38
N SER A 131 14.62 -1.67 8.13
CA SER A 131 13.37 -2.34 8.52
C SER A 131 12.52 -2.73 7.31
N LEU A 132 12.39 -1.84 6.32
CA LEU A 132 11.65 -2.12 5.08
C LEU A 132 12.33 -3.21 4.24
N LEU A 133 13.66 -3.22 4.16
CA LEU A 133 14.42 -4.30 3.52
C LEU A 133 14.19 -5.63 4.24
N MET A 134 14.34 -5.68 5.57
CA MET A 134 14.15 -6.91 6.36
C MET A 134 12.72 -7.48 6.29
N LEU A 135 11.71 -6.64 6.07
CA LEU A 135 10.32 -7.06 5.84
C LEU A 135 10.04 -7.49 4.39
N SER A 136 10.91 -7.13 3.44
CA SER A 136 10.64 -7.33 2.02
C SER A 136 10.67 -8.80 1.59
N LEU A 137 9.88 -9.15 0.58
CA LEU A 137 9.87 -10.48 -0.05
C LEU A 137 11.24 -10.84 -0.66
N PRO A 138 11.96 -9.93 -1.35
CA PRO A 138 13.28 -10.26 -1.88
C PRO A 138 14.28 -10.65 -0.79
N VAL A 139 14.37 -9.91 0.33
CA VAL A 139 15.30 -10.26 1.43
C VAL A 139 14.87 -11.55 2.14
N ARG A 140 13.57 -11.75 2.40
CA ARG A 140 13.07 -13.01 2.99
C ARG A 140 13.40 -14.22 2.13
N ASN A 141 13.17 -14.13 0.82
CA ASN A 141 13.52 -15.20 -0.11
C ASN A 141 15.04 -15.36 -0.22
N THR A 142 15.82 -14.28 -0.16
CA THR A 142 17.30 -14.36 -0.16
C THR A 142 17.80 -15.13 1.06
N LEU A 143 17.23 -14.89 2.24
CA LEU A 143 17.57 -15.57 3.50
C LEU A 143 17.02 -17.01 3.59
N HIS A 144 15.90 -17.32 2.94
CA HIS A 144 15.33 -18.67 2.89
C HIS A 144 16.01 -19.56 1.83
N LEU A 145 16.46 -18.99 0.71
CA LEU A 145 17.12 -19.72 -0.38
C LEU A 145 18.66 -19.71 -0.27
N GLY A 146 19.26 -18.75 0.45
CA GLY A 146 20.71 -18.57 0.50
C GLY A 146 21.29 -17.85 -0.73
N GLN A 147 20.49 -17.04 -1.41
CA GLN A 147 20.84 -16.38 -2.66
C GLN A 147 21.83 -15.20 -2.52
N THR A 148 22.51 -14.84 -3.61
CA THR A 148 23.52 -13.76 -3.65
C THR A 148 23.00 -12.40 -4.11
N SER A 149 21.72 -12.30 -4.48
CA SER A 149 21.11 -11.17 -5.22
C SER A 149 21.16 -9.79 -4.55
N ILE A 150 21.48 -9.71 -3.25
CA ILE A 150 21.76 -8.43 -2.56
C ILE A 150 23.08 -7.81 -3.04
N ILE A 151 24.07 -8.64 -3.42
CA ILE A 151 25.43 -8.21 -3.77
C ILE A 151 25.46 -7.34 -5.03
N PRO A 152 24.84 -7.71 -6.18
CA PRO A 152 24.79 -6.83 -7.36
C PRO A 152 24.16 -5.46 -7.07
N VAL A 153 23.06 -5.43 -6.30
CA VAL A 153 22.35 -4.20 -5.93
C VAL A 153 23.22 -3.30 -5.05
N LEU A 154 23.92 -3.90 -4.06
CA LEU A 154 24.84 -3.18 -3.18
C LEU A 154 26.06 -2.64 -3.94
N LEU A 155 26.67 -3.45 -4.82
CA LEU A 155 27.82 -3.04 -5.64
C LEU A 155 27.48 -1.83 -6.53
N VAL A 156 26.29 -1.82 -7.15
CA VAL A 156 25.81 -0.67 -7.93
C VAL A 156 25.61 0.56 -7.05
N LEU A 157 24.98 0.43 -5.89
CA LEU A 157 24.79 1.56 -4.97
C LEU A 157 26.13 2.10 -4.44
N LEU A 158 27.11 1.25 -4.14
CA LEU A 158 28.47 1.66 -3.76
C LEU A 158 29.18 2.38 -4.91
N GLY A 159 29.10 1.85 -6.14
CA GLY A 159 29.67 2.48 -7.33
C GLY A 159 28.99 3.82 -7.69
N CYS A 160 27.69 3.95 -7.47
CA CYS A 160 26.95 5.19 -7.73
C CYS A 160 27.22 6.27 -6.68
N PHE A 161 27.30 5.92 -5.38
CA PHE A 161 27.21 6.87 -4.26
C PHE A 161 28.36 6.87 -3.24
N ALA A 162 29.17 5.82 -3.13
CA ALA A 162 30.19 5.69 -2.08
C ALA A 162 31.62 5.81 -2.62
N VAL A 163 31.90 5.20 -3.77
CA VAL A 163 33.25 5.17 -4.35
C VAL A 163 33.61 6.49 -5.03
N ARG A 164 34.82 6.99 -4.75
CA ARG A 164 35.40 8.16 -5.43
C ARG A 164 36.07 7.71 -6.75
N GLY A 165 35.81 8.45 -7.82
CA GLY A 165 36.42 8.23 -9.14
C GLY A 165 35.62 7.29 -10.04
N GLU A 166 35.50 7.67 -11.32
CA GLU A 166 34.66 6.97 -12.29
C GLU A 166 35.10 5.52 -12.58
N ARG A 167 36.41 5.25 -12.71
CA ARG A 167 36.92 3.89 -13.01
C ARG A 167 36.53 2.89 -11.92
N ALA A 168 36.84 3.19 -10.66
CA ALA A 168 36.49 2.33 -9.52
C ALA A 168 34.96 2.16 -9.36
N SER A 169 34.18 3.20 -9.66
CA SER A 169 32.72 3.11 -9.78
C SER A 169 32.28 2.12 -10.86
N GLY A 170 32.89 2.17 -12.04
CA GLY A 170 32.58 1.26 -13.15
C GLY A 170 32.98 -0.19 -12.84
N ILE A 171 34.12 -0.41 -12.19
CA ILE A 171 34.57 -1.75 -11.75
C ILE A 171 33.50 -2.43 -10.89
N LEU A 172 32.97 -1.76 -9.85
CA LEU A 172 31.93 -2.36 -9.00
C LEU A 172 30.65 -2.70 -9.80
N ILE A 173 30.25 -1.82 -10.73
CA ILE A 173 29.04 -2.02 -11.55
C ILE A 173 29.27 -3.11 -12.61
N GLY A 174 30.49 -3.27 -13.12
CA GLY A 174 30.89 -4.35 -14.03
C GLY A 174 30.94 -5.72 -13.34
N LEU A 175 31.44 -5.77 -12.10
CA LEU A 175 31.36 -6.98 -11.27
C LEU A 175 29.91 -7.33 -10.91
N ALA A 176 29.07 -6.32 -10.63
CA ALA A 176 27.63 -6.53 -10.44
C ALA A 176 26.96 -7.09 -11.70
N ALA A 177 27.34 -6.62 -12.89
CA ALA A 177 26.88 -7.18 -14.17
C ALA A 177 27.41 -8.60 -14.42
N ALA A 178 28.63 -8.92 -13.99
CA ALA A 178 29.18 -10.27 -14.13
C ALA A 178 28.46 -11.29 -13.22
N LEU A 179 27.88 -10.85 -12.11
CA LEU A 179 27.00 -11.64 -11.24
C LEU A 179 25.53 -11.66 -11.73
N GLN A 180 25.03 -10.56 -12.33
CA GLN A 180 23.67 -10.43 -12.84
C GLN A 180 23.66 -9.61 -14.14
N PRO A 181 23.65 -10.24 -15.33
CA PRO A 181 23.92 -9.57 -16.62
C PRO A 181 23.04 -8.35 -16.95
N THR A 182 21.77 -8.32 -16.51
CA THR A 182 20.87 -7.19 -16.74
C THR A 182 21.31 -5.89 -16.04
N VAL A 183 22.22 -5.96 -15.06
CA VAL A 183 22.87 -4.78 -14.45
C VAL A 183 23.78 -4.04 -15.44
N LEU A 184 24.13 -4.62 -16.60
CA LEU A 184 24.85 -3.91 -17.66
C LEU A 184 24.07 -2.68 -18.19
N LEU A 185 22.74 -2.64 -18.01
CA LEU A 185 21.87 -1.49 -18.33
C LEU A 185 22.21 -0.21 -17.54
N PHE A 186 23.03 -0.30 -16.49
CA PHE A 186 23.57 0.86 -15.81
C PHE A 186 24.67 1.59 -16.62
N ALA A 187 25.34 0.94 -17.57
CA ALA A 187 26.33 1.60 -18.42
C ALA A 187 25.72 2.71 -19.32
N PRO A 188 24.57 2.48 -20.01
CA PRO A 188 23.79 3.57 -20.64
C PRO A 188 23.42 4.71 -19.70
N LEU A 189 22.97 4.42 -18.47
CA LEU A 189 22.63 5.46 -17.48
C LEU A 189 23.87 6.31 -17.15
N LEU A 190 25.02 5.69 -16.88
CA LEU A 190 26.29 6.38 -16.62
C LEU A 190 26.73 7.22 -17.82
N TRP A 191 26.66 6.67 -19.04
CA TRP A 191 27.06 7.35 -20.27
C TRP A 191 26.24 8.62 -20.53
N PHE A 192 24.91 8.52 -20.49
CA PHE A 192 24.02 9.66 -20.74
C PHE A 192 23.88 10.63 -19.55
N THR A 193 24.47 10.30 -18.39
CA THR A 193 24.65 11.23 -17.25
C THR A 193 26.06 11.83 -17.20
N GLY A 194 26.91 11.56 -18.21
CA GLY A 194 28.24 12.16 -18.35
C GLY A 194 29.38 11.35 -17.73
N ARG A 195 29.08 10.32 -16.93
CA ARG A 195 30.05 9.39 -16.32
C ARG A 195 30.58 8.37 -17.34
N LYS A 196 31.15 8.85 -18.45
CA LYS A 196 31.61 8.03 -19.58
C LYS A 196 32.74 7.07 -19.21
N LYS A 197 33.68 7.48 -18.34
CA LYS A 197 34.78 6.61 -17.89
C LYS A 197 34.25 5.50 -16.98
N ALA A 198 33.18 5.76 -16.22
CA ALA A 198 32.50 4.74 -15.45
C ALA A 198 31.78 3.74 -16.36
N ALA A 199 31.00 4.22 -17.34
CA ALA A 199 30.31 3.37 -18.32
C ALA A 199 31.27 2.44 -19.09
N LEU A 200 32.39 2.98 -19.59
CA LEU A 200 33.42 2.19 -20.26
C LEU A 200 34.07 1.17 -19.31
N SER A 201 34.35 1.56 -18.06
CA SER A 201 34.91 0.64 -17.07
C SER A 201 33.91 -0.43 -16.61
N THR A 202 32.60 -0.15 -16.59
CA THR A 202 31.55 -1.17 -16.39
C THR A 202 31.62 -2.22 -17.49
N GLY A 203 31.63 -1.80 -18.76
CA GLY A 203 31.70 -2.73 -19.90
C GLY A 203 33.00 -3.54 -19.92
N ALA A 204 34.15 -2.88 -19.69
CA ALA A 204 35.45 -3.54 -19.65
C ALA A 204 35.57 -4.55 -18.50
N THR A 205 35.11 -4.22 -17.29
CA THR A 205 35.15 -5.15 -16.15
C THR A 205 34.15 -6.29 -16.31
N PHE A 206 32.97 -6.05 -16.88
CA PHE A 206 32.03 -7.12 -17.24
C PHE A 206 32.66 -8.09 -18.26
N ALA A 207 33.21 -7.56 -19.35
CA ALA A 207 33.86 -8.37 -20.39
C ALA A 207 35.05 -9.16 -19.84
N ALA A 208 35.90 -8.55 -19.00
CA ALA A 208 37.04 -9.23 -18.38
C ALA A 208 36.61 -10.35 -17.41
N ALA A 209 35.61 -10.09 -16.56
CA ALA A 209 35.08 -11.09 -15.62
C ALA A 209 34.42 -12.26 -16.37
N THR A 210 33.65 -11.98 -17.43
CA THR A 210 33.08 -13.00 -18.31
C THR A 210 34.17 -13.78 -19.05
N ALA A 211 35.22 -13.14 -19.56
CA ALA A 211 36.34 -13.82 -20.23
C ALA A 211 37.13 -14.72 -19.29
N VAL A 212 37.35 -14.32 -18.02
CA VAL A 212 37.95 -15.17 -16.98
C VAL A 212 37.08 -16.40 -16.70
N ALA A 213 35.75 -16.23 -16.65
CA ALA A 213 34.84 -17.36 -16.48
C ALA A 213 34.84 -18.31 -17.69
N TRP A 214 34.89 -17.79 -18.92
CA TRP A 214 35.05 -18.61 -20.14
C TRP A 214 36.39 -19.36 -20.15
N ALA A 215 37.49 -18.73 -19.72
CA ALA A 215 38.81 -19.35 -19.70
C ALA A 215 38.94 -20.47 -18.65
N ALA A 216 38.27 -20.33 -17.50
CA ALA A 216 38.28 -21.32 -16.42
C ALA A 216 37.18 -22.39 -16.54
N MET A 217 36.05 -22.05 -17.15
CA MET A 217 34.83 -22.87 -17.22
C MET A 217 34.17 -22.74 -18.62
N PRO A 218 34.83 -23.21 -19.69
CA PRO A 218 34.40 -22.95 -21.07
C PRO A 218 33.08 -23.65 -21.43
N HIS A 219 32.88 -24.90 -20.99
CA HIS A 219 31.64 -25.64 -21.25
C HIS A 219 30.46 -24.98 -20.53
N ASP A 220 30.60 -24.67 -19.23
CA ASP A 220 29.58 -23.95 -18.45
C ASP A 220 29.22 -22.60 -19.07
N SER A 221 30.23 -21.91 -19.61
CA SER A 221 30.03 -20.61 -20.25
C SER A 221 29.31 -20.73 -21.59
N TRP A 222 29.60 -21.76 -22.39
CA TRP A 222 28.80 -22.08 -23.58
C TRP A 222 27.35 -22.43 -23.21
N THR A 223 27.15 -23.30 -22.22
CA THR A 223 25.81 -23.72 -21.75
C THR A 223 24.99 -22.52 -21.26
N TYR A 224 25.57 -21.63 -20.45
CA TYR A 224 24.86 -20.45 -19.92
C TYR A 224 24.56 -19.39 -21.00
N TRP A 225 25.54 -19.02 -21.82
CA TRP A 225 25.40 -17.90 -22.75
C TRP A 225 24.73 -18.27 -24.08
N ILE A 226 24.94 -19.49 -24.58
CA ILE A 226 24.48 -19.91 -25.91
C ILE A 226 23.26 -20.84 -25.80
N HIS A 227 23.35 -21.93 -25.04
CA HIS A 227 22.23 -22.89 -24.94
C HIS A 227 21.06 -22.29 -24.16
N HIS A 228 21.34 -21.71 -22.99
CA HIS A 228 20.35 -21.07 -22.12
C HIS A 228 20.22 -19.55 -22.32
N LEU A 229 20.76 -18.96 -23.40
CA LEU A 229 20.62 -17.53 -23.76
C LEU A 229 20.66 -16.55 -22.55
N ALA A 230 21.74 -16.63 -21.76
CA ALA A 230 21.96 -15.92 -20.49
C ALA A 230 21.03 -16.37 -19.33
N GLY A 231 20.82 -17.68 -19.19
CA GLY A 231 20.11 -18.31 -18.07
C GLY A 231 18.58 -18.35 -18.18
N ALA A 232 18.02 -18.15 -19.37
CA ALA A 232 16.66 -18.53 -19.70
C ALA A 232 16.54 -20.07 -19.69
N GLY A 233 15.54 -20.61 -18.98
CA GLY A 233 15.32 -22.06 -18.83
C GLY A 233 15.92 -22.67 -17.56
N LEU A 234 16.97 -22.07 -16.98
CA LEU A 234 17.59 -22.57 -15.74
C LEU A 234 16.71 -22.39 -14.50
N GLY A 235 16.69 -23.40 -13.62
CA GLY A 235 15.99 -23.39 -12.34
C GLY A 235 14.53 -23.81 -12.43
N ALA A 236 13.62 -22.96 -11.94
CA ALA A 236 12.18 -23.22 -12.02
C ALA A 236 11.61 -22.84 -13.39
N ASN A 237 10.43 -23.37 -13.74
CA ASN A 237 9.76 -23.05 -15.00
C ASN A 237 9.64 -21.52 -15.20
N PRO A 238 9.96 -20.97 -16.39
CA PRO A 238 9.94 -19.53 -16.62
C PRO A 238 8.56 -18.85 -16.49
N ASP A 239 7.47 -19.60 -16.58
CA ASP A 239 6.09 -19.13 -16.33
C ASP A 239 5.73 -19.04 -14.84
N ALA A 240 6.50 -19.66 -13.94
CA ALA A 240 6.18 -19.72 -12.53
C ALA A 240 6.06 -18.32 -11.89
N ASN A 241 5.12 -18.16 -10.95
CA ASN A 241 4.85 -16.89 -10.24
C ASN A 241 6.06 -16.31 -9.46
N ALA A 242 7.14 -17.10 -9.31
CA ALA A 242 8.43 -16.63 -8.83
C ALA A 242 9.18 -15.74 -9.83
N ASN A 243 8.96 -15.90 -11.14
CA ASN A 243 9.51 -15.06 -12.20
C ASN A 243 8.62 -13.83 -12.44
N GLN A 244 9.16 -12.63 -12.30
CA GLN A 244 8.47 -11.34 -12.50
C GLN A 244 9.07 -10.53 -13.67
N SER A 245 9.52 -11.20 -14.74
CA SER A 245 9.91 -10.57 -16.01
C SER A 245 8.76 -10.45 -17.01
N LEU A 246 8.94 -9.64 -18.07
CA LEU A 246 8.01 -9.57 -19.21
C LEU A 246 7.84 -10.93 -19.89
N HIS A 247 8.93 -11.67 -20.09
CA HIS A 247 8.91 -13.03 -20.67
C HIS A 247 8.02 -13.98 -19.85
N GLY A 248 8.23 -14.05 -18.53
CA GLY A 248 7.37 -14.87 -17.65
C GLY A 248 5.90 -14.44 -17.64
N ALA A 249 5.62 -13.15 -17.84
CA ALA A 249 4.26 -12.65 -17.98
C ALA A 249 3.59 -13.02 -19.30
N LEU A 250 4.34 -13.06 -20.42
CA LEU A 250 3.85 -13.52 -21.73
C LEU A 250 3.55 -15.03 -21.71
N LEU A 251 4.43 -15.83 -21.11
CA LEU A 251 4.21 -17.27 -20.91
C LEU A 251 2.95 -17.54 -20.07
N ARG A 252 2.73 -16.79 -18.98
CA ARG A 252 1.50 -16.86 -18.17
C ARG A 252 0.23 -16.41 -18.90
N LEU A 253 0.34 -15.78 -20.06
CA LEU A 253 -0.78 -15.47 -20.95
C LEU A 253 -1.00 -16.56 -22.02
N GLY A 254 -0.26 -17.67 -21.97
CA GLY A 254 -0.33 -18.76 -22.93
C GLY A 254 0.41 -18.50 -24.26
N LEU A 255 1.19 -17.42 -24.35
CA LEU A 255 2.00 -17.13 -25.53
C LEU A 255 3.30 -17.93 -25.47
N GLN A 256 3.65 -18.62 -26.57
CA GLN A 256 4.87 -19.42 -26.67
C GLN A 256 5.45 -19.34 -28.09
N GLY A 257 6.77 -19.54 -28.23
CA GLY A 257 7.44 -19.65 -29.54
C GLY A 257 7.70 -18.29 -30.21
N PRO A 258 7.84 -18.24 -31.55
CA PRO A 258 8.34 -17.04 -32.25
C PRO A 258 7.57 -15.74 -31.98
N LEU A 259 6.26 -15.82 -31.73
CA LEU A 259 5.44 -14.67 -31.36
C LEU A 259 5.76 -14.15 -29.95
N GLU A 260 5.93 -15.06 -28.98
CA GLU A 260 6.30 -14.71 -27.60
C GLU A 260 7.70 -14.09 -27.57
N ILE A 261 8.68 -14.68 -28.26
CA ILE A 261 10.05 -14.14 -28.35
C ILE A 261 10.05 -12.77 -29.02
N GLY A 262 9.32 -12.61 -30.14
CA GLY A 262 9.19 -11.34 -30.84
C GLY A 262 8.54 -10.24 -29.99
N LEU A 263 7.48 -10.58 -29.24
CA LEU A 263 6.83 -9.67 -28.30
C LEU A 263 7.74 -9.34 -27.11
N PHE A 264 8.46 -10.31 -26.54
CA PHE A 264 9.39 -10.09 -25.44
C PHE A 264 10.52 -9.14 -25.86
N LEU A 265 11.14 -9.37 -27.02
CA LEU A 265 12.21 -8.50 -27.53
C LEU A 265 11.68 -7.10 -27.88
N GLY A 266 10.53 -6.98 -28.56
CA GLY A 266 9.94 -5.71 -28.94
C GLY A 266 9.49 -4.86 -27.74
N LEU A 267 8.75 -5.47 -26.81
CA LEU A 267 8.34 -4.83 -25.56
C LEU A 267 9.56 -4.52 -24.69
N GLY A 268 10.49 -5.47 -24.55
CA GLY A 268 11.72 -5.30 -23.79
C GLY A 268 12.57 -4.12 -24.27
N ALA A 269 12.77 -3.99 -25.58
CA ALA A 269 13.45 -2.84 -26.19
C ALA A 269 12.70 -1.52 -25.93
N GLY A 270 11.37 -1.51 -26.05
CA GLY A 270 10.53 -0.36 -25.72
C GLY A 270 10.63 0.08 -24.25
N VAL A 271 10.56 -0.88 -23.33
CA VAL A 271 10.71 -0.64 -21.88
C VAL A 271 12.12 -0.16 -21.54
N ALA A 272 13.15 -0.75 -22.16
CA ALA A 272 14.54 -0.31 -22.01
C ALA A 272 14.73 1.14 -22.49
N PHE A 273 14.30 1.46 -23.70
CA PHE A 273 14.44 2.81 -24.27
C PHE A 273 13.70 3.86 -23.45
N LEU A 274 12.40 3.66 -23.19
CA LEU A 274 11.57 4.62 -22.46
C LEU A 274 12.00 4.75 -20.99
N GLY A 275 12.27 3.61 -20.33
CA GLY A 275 12.68 3.56 -18.93
C GLY A 275 14.06 4.16 -18.68
N LEU A 276 15.06 3.88 -19.54
CA LEU A 276 16.38 4.51 -19.43
C LEU A 276 16.33 6.00 -19.78
N ARG A 277 15.60 6.41 -20.82
CA ARG A 277 15.37 7.84 -21.12
C ARG A 277 14.74 8.57 -19.92
N ARG A 278 13.79 7.91 -19.24
CA ARG A 278 13.16 8.42 -18.01
C ARG A 278 14.13 8.47 -16.83
N ALA A 279 14.93 7.43 -16.61
CA ALA A 279 15.95 7.38 -15.55
C ALA A 279 17.02 8.47 -15.73
N VAL A 280 17.56 8.62 -16.94
CA VAL A 280 18.52 9.69 -17.29
C VAL A 280 17.95 11.08 -17.00
N ARG A 281 16.66 11.31 -17.31
CA ARG A 281 15.98 12.58 -16.97
C ARG A 281 15.99 12.85 -15.45
N TYR A 282 15.66 11.86 -14.62
CA TYR A 282 15.67 12.04 -13.16
C TYR A 282 17.10 12.11 -12.57
N ALA A 283 18.09 11.48 -13.20
CA ALA A 283 19.49 11.65 -12.80
C ALA A 283 19.98 13.08 -13.08
N ARG A 284 19.67 13.65 -14.25
CA ARG A 284 19.99 15.06 -14.61
C ARG A 284 19.23 16.07 -13.74
N ASP A 285 18.00 15.74 -13.32
CA ASP A 285 17.21 16.46 -12.32
C ASP A 285 17.78 16.36 -10.87
N GLY A 286 18.90 15.65 -10.68
CA GLY A 286 19.54 15.51 -9.36
C GLY A 286 18.84 14.52 -8.43
N GLN A 287 18.12 13.54 -8.98
CA GLN A 287 17.49 12.42 -8.25
C GLN A 287 18.13 11.08 -8.63
N LEU A 288 19.46 10.97 -8.53
CA LEU A 288 20.21 9.79 -8.97
C LEU A 288 19.73 8.47 -8.35
N LEU A 289 19.30 8.46 -7.07
CA LEU A 289 18.78 7.23 -6.44
C LEU A 289 17.45 6.77 -7.03
N LEU A 290 16.58 7.71 -7.45
CA LEU A 290 15.38 7.38 -8.21
C LEU A 290 15.76 6.82 -9.58
N ALA A 291 16.71 7.44 -10.28
CA ALA A 291 17.20 6.95 -11.57
C ALA A 291 17.78 5.53 -11.48
N VAL A 292 18.56 5.24 -10.43
CA VAL A 292 19.09 3.90 -10.13
C VAL A 292 17.96 2.89 -9.91
N ALA A 293 16.94 3.26 -9.12
CA ALA A 293 15.77 2.43 -8.92
C ALA A 293 14.99 2.16 -10.24
N LEU A 294 14.83 3.18 -11.09
CA LEU A 294 14.14 3.03 -12.38
C LEU A 294 14.93 2.14 -13.36
N THR A 295 16.25 2.30 -13.47
CA THR A 295 17.10 1.41 -14.29
C THR A 295 17.04 -0.03 -13.77
N GLY A 296 17.01 -0.25 -12.44
CA GLY A 296 16.79 -1.58 -11.87
C GLY A 296 15.39 -2.15 -12.13
N CYS A 297 14.34 -1.31 -12.13
CA CYS A 297 12.98 -1.74 -12.52
C CYS A 297 12.90 -2.13 -14.01
N VAL A 298 13.65 -1.46 -14.88
CA VAL A 298 13.85 -1.89 -16.28
C VAL A 298 14.57 -3.23 -16.32
N ALA A 299 15.66 -3.39 -15.55
CA ALA A 299 16.45 -4.62 -15.53
C ALA A 299 15.65 -5.86 -15.10
N ILE A 300 14.67 -5.69 -14.18
CA ILE A 300 13.68 -6.72 -13.82
C ILE A 300 12.77 -7.04 -15.02
N ALA A 301 12.20 -6.02 -15.65
CA ALA A 301 11.21 -6.21 -16.71
C ALA A 301 11.80 -6.90 -17.96
N VAL A 302 13.02 -6.52 -18.37
CA VAL A 302 13.63 -6.96 -19.64
C VAL A 302 14.55 -8.18 -19.51
N SER A 303 14.68 -8.76 -18.31
CA SER A 303 15.39 -10.04 -18.13
C SER A 303 14.58 -11.21 -18.71
N PRO A 304 15.18 -12.30 -19.21
CA PRO A 304 14.44 -13.53 -19.50
C PRO A 304 13.77 -14.09 -18.23
N THR A 305 14.52 -14.12 -17.12
CA THR A 305 14.02 -14.51 -15.79
C THR A 305 14.39 -13.44 -14.75
N SER A 306 13.48 -13.13 -13.84
CA SER A 306 13.69 -12.22 -12.71
C SER A 306 12.97 -12.74 -11.48
N TRP A 307 13.68 -13.59 -10.75
CA TRP A 307 13.20 -14.27 -9.56
C TRP A 307 12.90 -13.30 -8.41
N GLN A 308 11.95 -13.65 -7.53
CA GLN A 308 11.52 -12.81 -6.42
C GLN A 308 12.66 -12.28 -5.52
N HIS A 309 13.77 -13.01 -5.38
CA HIS A 309 14.95 -12.56 -4.61
C HIS A 309 15.72 -11.39 -5.30
N GLN A 310 15.53 -11.15 -6.60
CA GLN A 310 16.20 -10.10 -7.39
C GLN A 310 15.47 -8.75 -7.37
N LEU A 311 14.24 -8.68 -6.85
CA LEU A 311 13.30 -7.57 -7.10
C LEU A 311 13.53 -6.32 -6.22
N LEU A 312 14.65 -6.26 -5.49
CA LEU A 312 15.03 -5.17 -4.56
C LEU A 312 15.00 -3.77 -5.19
N TRP A 313 15.25 -3.65 -6.49
CA TRP A 313 15.24 -2.39 -7.22
C TRP A 313 13.91 -1.62 -7.10
N LEU A 314 12.78 -2.34 -7.06
CA LEU A 314 11.46 -1.75 -6.92
C LEU A 314 11.28 -1.13 -5.53
N LEU A 315 11.83 -1.73 -4.46
CA LEU A 315 11.80 -1.14 -3.13
C LEU A 315 12.61 0.17 -3.05
N LEU A 316 13.65 0.34 -3.87
CA LEU A 316 14.38 1.61 -3.95
C LEU A 316 13.53 2.73 -4.59
N ALA A 317 12.49 2.40 -5.36
CA ALA A 317 11.62 3.38 -6.01
C ALA A 317 10.74 4.17 -5.03
N VAL A 318 10.64 3.77 -3.75
CA VAL A 318 9.92 4.53 -2.69
C VAL A 318 10.41 5.97 -2.52
N VAL A 319 11.64 6.29 -2.96
CA VAL A 319 12.20 7.65 -2.85
C VAL A 319 11.58 8.64 -3.84
N GLY A 320 10.87 8.13 -4.86
CA GLY A 320 10.20 8.95 -5.88
C GLY A 320 8.99 9.69 -5.31
N ARG A 321 9.01 11.03 -5.36
CA ARG A 321 7.91 11.88 -4.85
C ARG A 321 6.78 11.97 -5.88
N VAL A 322 5.60 11.47 -5.53
CA VAL A 322 4.39 11.50 -6.38
C VAL A 322 3.33 12.44 -5.79
N GLY A 323 2.55 13.08 -6.67
CA GLY A 323 1.38 13.91 -6.31
C GLY A 323 1.71 15.28 -5.72
N LYS A 324 0.92 16.32 -6.05
CA LYS A 324 1.18 17.70 -5.61
C LYS A 324 0.85 17.95 -4.13
N ARG A 325 -0.08 17.19 -3.53
CA ARG A 325 -0.55 17.37 -2.14
C ARG A 325 0.25 16.53 -1.15
N ALA A 326 0.32 17.00 0.10
CA ALA A 326 0.98 16.28 1.19
C ALA A 326 0.34 14.89 1.46
N SER A 327 -0.97 14.76 1.28
CA SER A 327 -1.69 13.48 1.37
C SER A 327 -1.27 12.45 0.33
N ASP A 328 -0.95 12.90 -0.89
CA ASP A 328 -0.66 12.01 -2.03
C ASP A 328 0.78 11.45 -1.98
N ARG A 329 1.68 12.08 -1.20
CA ARG A 329 3.09 11.68 -1.07
C ARG A 329 3.28 10.27 -0.50
N TYR A 330 2.32 9.77 0.28
CA TYR A 330 2.38 8.44 0.88
C TYR A 330 1.86 7.33 -0.05
N VAL A 331 1.10 7.68 -1.10
CA VAL A 331 0.41 6.72 -1.97
C VAL A 331 1.41 5.77 -2.63
N TRP A 332 2.47 6.33 -3.22
CA TRP A 332 3.48 5.55 -3.92
C TRP A 332 4.37 4.72 -2.98
N PRO A 333 4.98 5.27 -1.91
CA PRO A 333 5.72 4.46 -0.93
C PRO A 333 4.89 3.33 -0.31
N ILE A 334 3.62 3.57 0.04
CA ILE A 334 2.75 2.52 0.59
C ILE A 334 2.46 1.45 -0.46
N ALA A 335 2.12 1.83 -1.70
CA ALA A 335 1.86 0.85 -2.77
C ALA A 335 3.08 -0.06 -3.01
N VAL A 336 4.28 0.52 -3.14
CA VAL A 336 5.53 -0.25 -3.30
C VAL A 336 5.81 -1.13 -2.09
N VAL A 337 5.68 -0.61 -0.86
CA VAL A 337 5.92 -1.41 0.35
C VAL A 337 4.92 -2.57 0.44
N LEU A 338 3.64 -2.39 0.10
CA LEU A 338 2.67 -3.49 0.07
C LEU A 338 3.05 -4.55 -0.98
N VAL A 339 3.34 -4.16 -2.22
CA VAL A 339 3.81 -5.08 -3.28
C VAL A 339 5.11 -5.81 -2.89
N MET A 340 5.98 -5.15 -2.13
CA MET A 340 7.24 -5.72 -1.65
C MET A 340 7.12 -6.53 -0.37
N THR A 341 5.98 -6.54 0.35
CA THR A 341 5.87 -7.22 1.67
C THR A 341 4.74 -8.24 1.76
N LEU A 342 3.62 -8.04 1.05
CA LEU A 342 2.47 -8.94 1.09
C LEU A 342 2.42 -9.88 -0.13
N PRO A 343 1.89 -11.11 0.02
CA PRO A 343 1.53 -11.96 -1.11
C PRO A 343 0.51 -11.29 -2.04
N SER A 344 0.61 -11.53 -3.36
CA SER A 344 -0.33 -10.99 -4.36
C SER A 344 -1.79 -11.29 -4.04
N LYS A 345 -2.08 -12.50 -3.53
CA LYS A 345 -3.41 -12.93 -3.06
C LYS A 345 -4.01 -12.05 -1.95
N MET A 346 -3.20 -11.33 -1.17
CA MET A 346 -3.71 -10.34 -0.20
C MET A 346 -4.03 -8.99 -0.84
N MET A 347 -3.37 -8.65 -1.94
CA MET A 347 -3.50 -7.36 -2.62
C MET A 347 -4.59 -7.31 -3.69
N LEU A 348 -4.93 -8.46 -4.29
CA LEU A 348 -5.97 -8.59 -5.32
C LEU A 348 -6.87 -9.80 -5.03
N PRO A 349 -8.16 -9.79 -5.45
CA PRO A 349 -9.07 -10.92 -5.29
C PRO A 349 -8.59 -12.19 -5.99
N ASN A 350 -9.01 -13.35 -5.48
CA ASN A 350 -8.70 -14.65 -6.05
C ASN A 350 -9.79 -15.05 -7.08
N MET A 351 -9.77 -14.42 -8.26
CA MET A 351 -10.73 -14.61 -9.35
C MET A 351 -9.97 -14.78 -10.66
N SER A 352 -10.37 -15.74 -11.51
CA SER A 352 -9.73 -16.07 -12.81
C SER A 352 -9.43 -14.84 -13.68
N VAL A 353 -10.41 -13.95 -13.83
CA VAL A 353 -10.31 -12.69 -14.59
C VAL A 353 -9.21 -11.74 -14.08
N LEU A 354 -8.78 -11.88 -12.82
CA LEU A 354 -7.76 -11.04 -12.19
C LEU A 354 -6.40 -11.74 -12.02
N GLU A 355 -6.25 -13.01 -12.40
CA GLU A 355 -5.00 -13.75 -12.19
C GLU A 355 -3.82 -13.16 -12.98
N PRO A 356 -3.96 -12.73 -14.25
CA PRO A 356 -2.90 -12.02 -14.97
C PRO A 356 -2.46 -10.70 -14.31
N LEU A 357 -3.35 -10.04 -13.55
CA LEU A 357 -3.03 -8.82 -12.79
C LEU A 357 -2.40 -9.16 -11.42
N ARG A 358 -2.92 -10.21 -10.75
CA ARG A 358 -2.48 -10.70 -9.45
C ARG A 358 -1.05 -11.22 -9.52
N ASP A 359 -0.77 -12.11 -10.46
CA ASP A 359 0.48 -12.87 -10.47
C ASP A 359 1.61 -12.15 -11.21
N ASN A 360 1.31 -11.04 -11.88
CA ASN A 360 2.29 -10.09 -12.40
C ASN A 360 2.37 -8.79 -11.56
N VAL A 361 1.77 -8.73 -10.36
CA VAL A 361 1.65 -7.46 -9.59
C VAL A 361 2.99 -6.77 -9.31
N VAL A 362 4.09 -7.52 -9.19
CA VAL A 362 5.43 -6.96 -8.94
C VAL A 362 6.05 -6.43 -10.23
N LEU A 363 5.95 -7.18 -11.34
CA LEU A 363 6.31 -6.69 -12.67
C LEU A 363 5.54 -5.41 -13.02
N LEU A 364 4.22 -5.40 -12.79
CA LEU A 364 3.36 -4.26 -13.08
C LEU A 364 3.76 -3.02 -12.26
N ALA A 365 4.18 -3.20 -11.01
CA ALA A 365 4.73 -2.11 -10.19
C ALA A 365 6.12 -1.64 -10.69
N ALA A 366 6.97 -2.54 -11.19
CA ALA A 366 8.26 -2.18 -11.81
C ALA A 366 8.06 -1.42 -13.13
N LEU A 367 7.17 -1.88 -14.01
CA LEU A 367 6.77 -1.19 -15.24
C LEU A 367 6.12 0.17 -14.93
N ALA A 368 5.22 0.23 -13.95
CA ALA A 368 4.62 1.48 -13.51
C ALA A 368 5.68 2.48 -13.02
N SER A 369 6.70 2.02 -12.27
CA SER A 369 7.86 2.83 -11.87
C SER A 369 8.63 3.35 -13.07
N ALA A 370 9.05 2.44 -13.96
CA ALA A 370 9.95 2.74 -15.08
C ALA A 370 9.29 3.59 -16.18
N LEU A 371 7.97 3.50 -16.35
CA LEU A 371 7.28 4.04 -17.53
C LEU A 371 6.19 5.05 -17.19
N ILE A 372 5.36 4.81 -16.16
CA ILE A 372 4.09 5.51 -15.95
C ILE A 372 4.19 6.58 -14.85
N VAL A 373 4.39 6.16 -13.60
CA VAL A 373 4.14 6.90 -12.34
C VAL A 373 4.77 8.30 -12.37
N PRO A 374 4.00 9.41 -12.32
CA PRO A 374 4.52 10.76 -12.53
C PRO A 374 5.28 11.29 -11.30
N PHE A 375 6.53 10.84 -11.12
CA PHE A 375 7.46 11.42 -10.15
C PHE A 375 7.75 12.89 -10.48
N LEU A 376 7.65 13.75 -9.47
CA LEU A 376 7.93 15.18 -9.57
C LEU A 376 9.43 15.42 -9.80
N SER A 377 9.73 16.35 -10.70
CA SER A 377 11.07 16.94 -10.85
C SER A 377 11.40 17.82 -9.65
N ARG A 378 12.69 17.96 -9.31
CA ARG A 378 13.19 18.84 -8.25
C ARG A 378 12.97 20.33 -8.53
N THR A 379 12.70 20.74 -9.77
CA THR A 379 12.37 22.13 -10.13
C THR A 379 10.92 22.49 -9.81
N ALA A 380 10.02 21.52 -9.64
CA ALA A 380 8.63 21.78 -9.30
C ALA A 380 8.52 22.37 -7.87
N PRO A 381 7.82 23.50 -7.65
CA PRO A 381 7.67 24.10 -6.31
C PRO A 381 7.12 23.12 -5.26
N GLU A 382 6.19 22.25 -5.69
CA GLU A 382 5.57 21.25 -4.81
C GLU A 382 6.53 20.11 -4.43
N TYR A 383 7.68 19.96 -5.08
CA TYR A 383 8.67 18.93 -4.74
C TYR A 383 9.13 19.10 -3.28
N GLN A 384 9.48 20.33 -2.90
CA GLN A 384 9.91 20.68 -1.55
C GLN A 384 8.72 21.06 -0.66
N ARG A 385 7.79 21.87 -1.15
CA ARG A 385 6.63 22.40 -0.40
C ARG A 385 5.33 21.81 -0.95
N PRO A 386 4.96 20.56 -0.62
CA PRO A 386 3.71 19.97 -1.09
C PRO A 386 2.50 20.78 -0.59
N ILE A 387 1.43 20.82 -1.39
CA ILE A 387 0.19 21.52 -1.03
C ILE A 387 -0.32 20.94 0.31
N PRO A 388 -0.48 21.75 1.37
CA PRO A 388 -0.76 21.25 2.70
C PRO A 388 -2.16 20.62 2.78
N THR A 389 -2.28 19.56 3.58
CA THR A 389 -3.57 18.93 3.89
C THR A 389 -4.40 19.88 4.76
N SER A 390 -5.62 20.21 4.34
CA SER A 390 -6.55 21.01 5.15
C SER A 390 -7.07 20.18 6.33
N TYR A 391 -6.95 20.72 7.54
CA TYR A 391 -7.46 20.12 8.77
C TYR A 391 -8.58 21.00 9.36
N ALA A 392 -9.51 20.40 10.09
CA ALA A 392 -10.43 21.15 10.96
C ALA A 392 -9.70 21.56 12.25
N ASP A 393 -10.06 22.70 12.81
CA ASP A 393 -9.50 23.21 14.07
C ASP A 393 -9.67 22.22 15.21
N PRO A 394 -8.82 22.21 16.26
CA PRO A 394 -9.09 21.47 17.49
C PRO A 394 -10.41 21.93 18.11
N VAL A 395 -11.24 20.98 18.56
CA VAL A 395 -12.47 21.26 19.33
C VAL A 395 -12.33 20.56 20.68
N PRO A 396 -12.65 21.22 21.81
CA PRO A 396 -12.56 20.60 23.13
C PRO A 396 -13.48 19.38 23.28
N ALA A 397 -13.17 18.53 24.26
CA ALA A 397 -14.05 17.44 24.65
C ALA A 397 -15.44 17.97 25.06
N ARG A 398 -16.51 17.24 24.71
CA ARG A 398 -17.88 17.57 25.18
C ARG A 398 -18.01 17.37 26.70
N TRP A 399 -17.19 16.49 27.27
CA TRP A 399 -17.19 16.11 28.67
C TRP A 399 -15.79 16.35 29.25
N LYS A 400 -15.69 17.10 30.35
CA LYS A 400 -14.39 17.51 30.94
C LYS A 400 -13.50 16.33 31.36
N TRP A 401 -14.10 15.18 31.68
CA TRP A 401 -13.40 13.96 32.12
C TRP A 401 -12.98 13.02 30.98
N VAL A 402 -13.36 13.30 29.72
CA VAL A 402 -12.99 12.46 28.57
C VAL A 402 -11.87 13.12 27.77
N PRO A 403 -10.61 12.68 27.90
CA PRO A 403 -9.51 13.26 27.13
C PRO A 403 -9.66 12.93 25.64
N LEU A 404 -9.72 13.96 24.81
CA LEU A 404 -9.50 13.80 23.37
C LEU A 404 -8.00 13.67 23.12
N PHE A 405 -7.57 12.60 22.46
CA PHE A 405 -6.16 12.42 22.13
C PHE A 405 -5.84 13.19 20.83
N PRO A 406 -5.05 14.29 20.86
CA PRO A 406 -4.87 15.19 19.71
C PRO A 406 -3.97 14.62 18.59
N PHE A 407 -3.78 13.30 18.56
CA PHE A 407 -2.88 12.60 17.65
C PHE A 407 -3.47 12.49 16.23
N TRP A 408 -4.80 12.27 16.09
CA TRP A 408 -5.44 12.12 14.78
C TRP A 408 -6.19 13.40 14.37
N ARG A 409 -5.47 14.32 13.70
CA ARG A 409 -6.07 15.56 13.18
C ARG A 409 -7.14 15.27 12.11
N ARG A 410 -8.31 15.91 12.25
CA ARG A 410 -9.46 15.78 11.33
C ARG A 410 -9.15 16.37 9.96
N VAL A 411 -8.76 15.52 9.00
CA VAL A 411 -8.53 15.90 7.59
C VAL A 411 -9.85 16.21 6.89
N LEU A 412 -9.92 17.36 6.21
CA LEU A 412 -11.09 17.81 5.46
C LEU A 412 -11.09 17.35 4.00
N THR A 413 -9.91 17.12 3.43
CA THR A 413 -9.73 16.74 2.01
C THR A 413 -10.08 15.27 1.75
N ARG A 414 -10.51 14.97 0.51
CA ARG A 414 -10.73 13.59 0.08
C ARG A 414 -9.46 12.74 0.23
N PRO A 415 -9.56 11.50 0.74
CA PRO A 415 -8.45 10.56 0.68
C PRO A 415 -8.07 10.24 -0.76
N ASN A 416 -6.93 9.57 -0.94
CA ASN A 416 -6.54 9.03 -2.23
C ASN A 416 -7.22 7.66 -2.43
N LEU A 417 -7.94 7.48 -3.55
CA LEU A 417 -8.75 6.28 -3.80
C LEU A 417 -7.93 5.00 -3.74
N LEU A 418 -6.70 4.99 -4.28
CA LEU A 418 -5.84 3.80 -4.28
C LEU A 418 -5.50 3.35 -2.85
N LEU A 419 -5.28 4.29 -1.92
CA LEU A 419 -5.00 3.96 -0.52
C LEU A 419 -6.23 3.43 0.21
N GLU A 420 -7.43 3.94 -0.07
CA GLU A 420 -8.66 3.42 0.54
C GLU A 420 -9.02 2.03 -0.04
N LEU A 421 -8.84 1.80 -1.34
CA LEU A 421 -9.02 0.48 -1.96
C LEU A 421 -8.01 -0.55 -1.43
N LEU A 422 -6.72 -0.18 -1.32
CA LEU A 422 -5.70 -1.04 -0.71
C LEU A 422 -5.98 -1.31 0.78
N LEU A 423 -6.42 -0.30 1.55
CA LEU A 423 -6.82 -0.47 2.94
C LEU A 423 -8.00 -1.44 3.09
N ILE A 424 -9.03 -1.31 2.26
CA ILE A 424 -10.18 -2.22 2.24
C ILE A 424 -9.74 -3.63 1.84
N ARG A 425 -8.94 -3.80 0.78
CA ARG A 425 -8.55 -5.12 0.28
C ARG A 425 -7.57 -5.86 1.21
N VAL A 426 -6.55 -5.18 1.71
CA VAL A 426 -5.61 -5.76 2.69
C VAL A 426 -6.31 -6.00 4.03
N GLY A 427 -7.18 -5.08 4.47
CA GLY A 427 -8.00 -5.26 5.67
C GLY A 427 -8.95 -6.46 5.57
N TYR A 428 -9.61 -6.65 4.43
CA TYR A 428 -10.42 -7.84 4.15
C TYR A 428 -9.58 -9.13 4.12
N SER A 429 -8.37 -9.08 3.56
CA SER A 429 -7.49 -10.26 3.54
C SER A 429 -6.98 -10.63 4.93
N ALA A 430 -6.69 -9.64 5.79
CA ALA A 430 -6.34 -9.87 7.18
C ALA A 430 -7.55 -10.39 7.98
N TYR A 431 -8.74 -9.82 7.74
CA TYR A 431 -10.01 -10.26 8.32
C TYR A 431 -10.26 -11.76 8.09
N GLN A 432 -10.14 -12.23 6.83
CA GLN A 432 -10.32 -13.66 6.52
C GLN A 432 -9.23 -14.53 7.16
N GLN A 433 -7.98 -14.09 7.20
CA GLN A 433 -6.89 -14.84 7.86
C GLN A 433 -7.09 -14.97 9.37
N THR A 434 -7.47 -13.90 10.07
CA THR A 434 -7.79 -13.95 11.50
C THR A 434 -8.98 -14.87 11.79
N ARG A 435 -10.03 -14.81 10.96
CA ARG A 435 -11.24 -15.64 11.09
C ARG A 435 -10.95 -17.14 10.87
N LEU A 436 -9.99 -17.49 10.00
CA LEU A 436 -9.52 -18.87 9.81
C LEU A 436 -8.57 -19.33 10.93
N ALA A 437 -7.75 -18.44 11.48
CA ALA A 437 -6.86 -18.76 12.59
C ALA A 437 -7.61 -19.02 13.91
N ALA A 438 -8.77 -18.41 14.11
CA ALA A 438 -9.61 -18.57 15.30
C ALA A 438 -10.09 -20.02 15.53
N THR A 439 -10.36 -20.78 14.47
CA THR A 439 -10.79 -22.20 14.53
C THR A 439 -9.63 -23.19 14.37
N GLY A 440 -8.41 -22.79 14.75
CA GLY A 440 -7.24 -23.66 14.69
C GLY A 440 -6.70 -23.91 13.26
N GLY A 441 -7.15 -23.13 12.27
CA GLY A 441 -6.71 -23.25 10.87
C GLY A 441 -7.56 -24.17 9.99
N THR A 442 -8.52 -24.89 10.56
CA THR A 442 -9.54 -25.66 9.80
C THR A 442 -10.96 -25.18 10.15
N ILE A 443 -11.98 -25.71 9.49
CA ILE A 443 -13.39 -25.43 9.85
C ILE A 443 -13.80 -26.27 11.09
N SER A 444 -13.24 -27.47 11.25
CA SER A 444 -13.57 -28.39 12.35
C SER A 444 -12.85 -28.08 13.67
N GLY A 445 -11.64 -27.51 13.64
CA GLY A 445 -10.76 -27.32 14.80
C GLY A 445 -11.24 -26.32 15.87
N GLY A 446 -12.44 -25.77 15.71
CA GLY A 446 -13.12 -24.96 16.73
C GLY A 446 -14.62 -25.23 16.86
N ARG A 447 -15.14 -26.32 16.29
CA ARG A 447 -16.59 -26.66 16.25
C ARG A 447 -17.17 -26.79 17.68
N GLU A 448 -16.72 -27.78 18.43
CA GLU A 448 -17.14 -28.08 19.82
C GLU A 448 -17.22 -26.82 20.71
N ARG A 449 -16.13 -26.05 20.79
CA ARG A 449 -16.08 -24.82 21.61
C ARG A 449 -17.13 -23.79 21.19
N ALA A 450 -17.41 -23.68 19.89
CA ALA A 450 -18.37 -22.73 19.37
C ALA A 450 -19.82 -23.17 19.61
N GLU A 451 -20.08 -24.47 19.67
CA GLU A 451 -21.36 -25.06 20.03
C GLU A 451 -21.63 -24.89 21.53
N THR A 452 -20.65 -25.15 22.40
CA THR A 452 -20.76 -24.85 23.85
C THR A 452 -21.01 -23.36 24.11
N HIS A 453 -20.40 -22.46 23.34
CA HIS A 453 -20.72 -21.04 23.40
C HIS A 453 -22.13 -20.72 22.88
N GLY A 454 -22.68 -21.54 21.97
CA GLY A 454 -24.05 -21.48 21.45
C GLY A 454 -25.08 -21.82 22.52
N GLU A 455 -24.87 -22.93 23.24
CA GLU A 455 -25.65 -23.31 24.43
C GLU A 455 -25.65 -22.20 25.49
N GLN A 456 -24.48 -21.60 25.74
CA GLN A 456 -24.34 -20.47 26.67
C GLN A 456 -25.15 -19.25 26.23
N ILE A 457 -25.08 -18.86 24.95
CA ILE A 457 -25.87 -17.74 24.43
C ILE A 457 -27.38 -18.04 24.49
N HIS A 458 -27.81 -19.23 24.05
CA HIS A 458 -29.21 -19.62 24.06
C HIS A 458 -29.80 -19.67 25.48
N SER A 459 -29.07 -20.20 26.46
CA SER A 459 -29.53 -20.23 27.87
C SER A 459 -29.62 -18.83 28.50
N ILE A 460 -28.78 -17.87 28.08
CA ILE A 460 -28.90 -16.46 28.48
C ILE A 460 -30.13 -15.81 27.82
N GLU A 461 -30.42 -16.12 26.55
CA GLU A 461 -31.59 -15.59 25.84
C GLU A 461 -32.91 -16.12 26.42
N GLN A 462 -32.97 -17.41 26.77
CA GLN A 462 -34.07 -18.02 27.53
C GLN A 462 -34.27 -17.37 28.90
N PHE A 463 -33.17 -17.13 29.66
CA PHE A 463 -33.22 -16.47 30.96
C PHE A 463 -33.70 -15.00 30.88
N LEU A 464 -33.41 -14.32 29.77
CA LEU A 464 -33.86 -12.96 29.48
C LEU A 464 -35.24 -12.89 28.80
N HIS A 465 -35.83 -14.04 28.44
CA HIS A 465 -37.07 -14.17 27.66
C HIS A 465 -37.03 -13.39 26.34
N ILE A 466 -35.92 -13.50 25.62
CA ILE A 466 -35.71 -12.89 24.29
C ILE A 466 -35.51 -13.94 23.19
N ASP A 467 -35.67 -15.22 23.50
CA ASP A 467 -35.45 -16.43 22.68
C ASP A 467 -36.46 -16.64 21.52
N ILE A 468 -36.83 -15.54 20.84
CA ILE A 468 -37.82 -15.53 19.75
C ILE A 468 -37.29 -16.08 18.41
N GLU A 469 -36.00 -16.42 18.33
CA GLU A 469 -35.32 -16.83 17.10
C GLU A 469 -35.97 -18.07 16.49
N HIS A 470 -36.23 -19.10 17.30
CA HIS A 470 -36.79 -20.37 16.82
C HIS A 470 -38.19 -20.15 16.22
N TRP A 471 -39.05 -19.38 16.92
CA TRP A 471 -40.36 -19.00 16.41
C TRP A 471 -40.27 -18.21 15.09
N PHE A 472 -39.36 -17.23 15.01
CA PHE A 472 -39.25 -16.38 13.82
C PHE A 472 -38.61 -17.09 12.62
N ASN A 473 -37.66 -18.02 12.86
CA ASN A 473 -37.07 -18.89 11.84
C ASN A 473 -38.11 -19.86 11.28
N GLN A 474 -38.85 -20.57 12.14
CA GLN A 474 -39.94 -21.45 11.72
C GLN A 474 -41.07 -20.69 11.00
N LEU A 475 -41.39 -19.46 11.45
CA LEU A 475 -42.30 -18.56 10.74
C LEU A 475 -41.76 -18.10 9.38
N THR A 476 -40.45 -17.91 9.23
CA THR A 476 -39.81 -17.54 7.96
C THR A 476 -39.83 -18.71 6.98
N ALA A 477 -39.33 -19.87 7.39
CA ALA A 477 -39.23 -21.08 6.58
C ALA A 477 -40.57 -21.58 6.03
N ARG A 478 -41.67 -21.44 6.78
CA ARG A 478 -43.02 -21.81 6.31
C ARG A 478 -43.70 -20.77 5.42
N THR A 479 -43.04 -19.65 5.11
CA THR A 479 -43.65 -18.50 4.43
C THR A 479 -42.82 -18.12 3.19
N PRO A 480 -43.07 -18.72 2.01
CA PRO A 480 -42.14 -18.68 0.88
C PRO A 480 -41.74 -17.29 0.38
N TRP A 481 -42.64 -16.30 0.45
CA TRP A 481 -42.30 -14.92 0.07
C TRP A 481 -41.33 -14.24 1.06
N MET A 482 -41.45 -14.58 2.35
CA MET A 482 -40.66 -14.00 3.44
C MET A 482 -39.30 -14.68 3.56
N GLU A 483 -39.27 -16.00 3.38
CA GLU A 483 -38.08 -16.80 3.14
C GLU A 483 -37.27 -16.22 1.95
N SER A 484 -37.89 -16.13 0.77
CA SER A 484 -37.27 -15.55 -0.44
C SER A 484 -36.74 -14.14 -0.21
N PHE A 485 -37.53 -13.29 0.46
CA PHE A 485 -37.14 -11.91 0.78
C PHE A 485 -35.94 -11.86 1.72
N PHE A 486 -35.96 -12.58 2.85
CA PHE A 486 -34.87 -12.55 3.82
C PHE A 486 -33.61 -13.26 3.34
N ASN A 487 -33.72 -14.35 2.57
CA ASN A 487 -32.59 -14.99 1.88
C ASN A 487 -31.89 -13.99 0.94
N PHE A 488 -32.66 -13.28 0.10
CA PHE A 488 -32.12 -12.25 -0.80
C PHE A 488 -31.56 -11.04 -0.04
N TYR A 489 -32.22 -10.61 1.03
CA TYR A 489 -31.78 -9.48 1.86
C TYR A 489 -30.46 -9.79 2.57
N TYR A 490 -30.37 -10.96 3.20
CA TYR A 490 -29.18 -11.47 3.87
C TYR A 490 -28.02 -11.57 2.90
N THR A 491 -28.19 -12.26 1.76
CA THR A 491 -27.10 -12.47 0.80
C THR A 491 -26.61 -11.18 0.11
N SER A 492 -27.49 -10.21 -0.14
CA SER A 492 -27.17 -9.06 -1.03
C SER A 492 -26.93 -7.73 -0.31
N PHE A 493 -27.82 -7.32 0.61
CA PHE A 493 -27.87 -5.91 1.03
C PHE A 493 -26.72 -5.52 1.96
N HIS A 494 -26.16 -6.46 2.72
CA HIS A 494 -25.07 -6.21 3.67
C HIS A 494 -23.74 -5.80 3.00
N PHE A 495 -23.53 -6.09 1.70
CA PHE A 495 -22.42 -5.53 0.92
C PHE A 495 -22.83 -4.27 0.16
N VAL A 496 -23.98 -4.31 -0.53
CA VAL A 496 -24.39 -3.23 -1.44
C VAL A 496 -24.63 -1.90 -0.71
N VAL A 497 -25.28 -1.92 0.46
CA VAL A 497 -25.64 -0.68 1.17
C VAL A 497 -24.41 -0.01 1.80
N PRO A 498 -23.51 -0.68 2.55
CA PRO A 498 -22.31 -0.03 3.08
C PRO A 498 -21.39 0.52 2.00
N LEU A 499 -21.19 -0.21 0.89
CA LEU A 499 -20.38 0.28 -0.23
C LEU A 499 -21.03 1.51 -0.89
N SER A 500 -22.36 1.54 -1.04
CA SER A 500 -23.08 2.69 -1.58
C SER A 500 -22.99 3.92 -0.67
N VAL A 501 -23.16 3.75 0.66
CA VAL A 501 -22.98 4.83 1.65
C VAL A 501 -21.55 5.37 1.61
N LEU A 502 -20.54 4.49 1.59
CA LEU A 502 -19.13 4.88 1.47
C LEU A 502 -18.86 5.64 0.16
N ALA A 503 -19.36 5.17 -0.98
CA ALA A 503 -19.17 5.82 -2.28
C ALA A 503 -19.82 7.22 -2.32
N ILE A 504 -21.07 7.34 -1.87
CA ILE A 504 -21.79 8.62 -1.81
C ILE A 504 -21.07 9.62 -0.90
N LEU A 505 -20.58 9.18 0.26
CA LEU A 505 -19.82 10.04 1.18
C LEU A 505 -18.44 10.41 0.61
N TYR A 506 -17.73 9.48 -0.04
CA TYR A 506 -16.43 9.74 -0.67
C TYR A 506 -16.53 10.82 -1.76
N LEU A 507 -17.56 10.72 -2.60
CA LEU A 507 -17.81 11.66 -3.70
C LEU A 507 -18.37 13.02 -3.23
N ARG A 508 -19.36 13.03 -2.32
CA ARG A 508 -20.13 14.23 -1.98
C ARG A 508 -19.80 14.86 -0.62
N ARG A 509 -19.23 14.12 0.34
CA ARG A 509 -19.00 14.57 1.74
C ARG A 509 -17.66 14.07 2.32
N PRO A 510 -16.48 14.44 1.77
CA PRO A 510 -15.22 13.76 2.08
C PRO A 510 -14.80 13.77 3.57
N ALA A 511 -15.08 14.85 4.31
CA ALA A 511 -14.82 14.88 5.76
C ALA A 511 -15.71 13.91 6.55
N GLN A 512 -16.96 13.69 6.12
CA GLN A 512 -17.87 12.73 6.75
C GLN A 512 -17.52 11.30 6.36
N TYR A 513 -17.04 11.06 5.13
CA TYR A 513 -16.48 9.77 4.72
C TYR A 513 -15.39 9.30 5.68
N ARG A 514 -14.41 10.18 5.99
CA ARG A 514 -13.30 9.81 6.89
C ARG A 514 -13.78 9.46 8.30
N TRP A 515 -14.76 10.20 8.83
CA TRP A 515 -15.40 9.93 10.11
C TRP A 515 -16.12 8.57 10.09
N ALA A 516 -17.06 8.38 9.16
CA ALA A 516 -17.89 7.19 9.09
C ALA A 516 -17.04 5.93 8.80
N ARG A 517 -16.12 5.98 7.82
CA ARG A 517 -15.18 4.88 7.51
C ARG A 517 -14.29 4.52 8.72
N SER A 518 -13.91 5.50 9.56
CA SER A 518 -13.12 5.21 10.76
C SER A 518 -13.94 4.43 11.78
N ALA A 519 -15.21 4.80 12.00
CA ALA A 519 -16.10 4.06 12.90
C ALA A 519 -16.35 2.62 12.42
N LEU A 520 -16.60 2.43 11.11
CA LEU A 520 -16.75 1.10 10.51
C LEU A 520 -15.47 0.25 10.67
N GLY A 521 -14.31 0.85 10.44
CA GLY A 521 -13.01 0.20 10.60
C GLY A 521 -12.75 -0.25 12.03
N PHE A 522 -13.00 0.62 13.02
CA PHE A 522 -12.88 0.24 14.43
C PHE A 522 -13.90 -0.82 14.85
N ALA A 523 -15.16 -0.73 14.40
CA ALA A 523 -16.18 -1.75 14.66
C ALA A 523 -15.77 -3.13 14.12
N THR A 524 -15.21 -3.18 12.91
CA THR A 524 -14.73 -4.43 12.28
C THR A 524 -13.49 -4.98 12.97
N LEU A 525 -12.58 -4.13 13.44
CA LEU A 525 -11.41 -4.55 14.24
C LEU A 525 -11.83 -5.09 15.62
N LEU A 526 -12.83 -4.50 16.27
CA LEU A 526 -13.40 -5.02 17.53
C LEU A 526 -14.13 -6.35 17.31
N ALA A 527 -14.87 -6.49 16.21
CA ALA A 527 -15.50 -7.76 15.85
C ALA A 527 -14.48 -8.90 15.61
N LEU A 528 -13.33 -8.59 15.02
CA LEU A 528 -12.24 -9.57 14.87
C LEU A 528 -11.64 -10.03 16.21
N ILE A 529 -11.65 -9.19 17.25
CA ILE A 529 -11.29 -9.60 18.61
C ILE A 529 -12.37 -10.52 19.19
N GLY A 530 -13.64 -10.21 18.94
CA GLY A 530 -14.79 -11.07 19.28
C GLY A 530 -14.68 -12.47 18.66
N PHE A 531 -14.58 -12.56 17.32
CA PHE A 531 -14.47 -13.85 16.61
C PHE A 531 -13.26 -14.69 17.00
N TRP A 532 -12.21 -14.08 17.55
CA TRP A 532 -11.01 -14.80 18.02
C TRP A 532 -11.11 -15.22 19.50
N GLY A 533 -11.70 -14.38 20.36
CA GLY A 533 -11.86 -14.67 21.79
C GLY A 533 -13.10 -15.49 22.16
N TYR A 534 -14.16 -15.41 21.34
CA TYR A 534 -15.45 -16.07 21.55
C TYR A 534 -16.01 -16.56 20.19
N PRO A 535 -15.41 -17.61 19.58
CA PRO A 535 -16.00 -18.26 18.41
C PRO A 535 -17.35 -18.85 18.80
N LEU A 536 -18.36 -18.74 17.93
CA LEU A 536 -19.75 -19.05 18.27
C LEU A 536 -20.48 -19.71 17.10
N ALA A 537 -21.18 -20.80 17.39
CA ALA A 537 -22.07 -21.47 16.45
C ALA A 537 -23.38 -20.67 16.29
N PRO A 538 -23.82 -20.39 15.05
CA PRO A 538 -25.14 -19.80 14.79
C PRO A 538 -26.26 -20.83 15.02
N PRO A 539 -27.52 -20.40 15.23
CA PRO A 539 -28.64 -21.30 15.54
C PRO A 539 -28.78 -22.50 14.60
N ARG A 540 -28.64 -22.28 13.28
CA ARG A 540 -28.73 -23.31 12.23
C ARG A 540 -27.62 -24.38 12.24
N LEU A 541 -26.61 -24.25 13.11
CA LEU A 541 -25.57 -25.27 13.33
C LEU A 541 -25.70 -25.96 14.69
N MET A 542 -26.74 -25.67 15.48
CA MET A 542 -27.05 -26.37 16.73
C MET A 542 -28.02 -27.52 16.45
N GLU A 543 -27.50 -28.75 16.33
CA GLU A 543 -28.26 -29.93 15.87
C GLU A 543 -29.53 -30.19 16.71
N ASP A 544 -29.44 -30.12 18.05
CA ASP A 544 -30.57 -30.38 18.96
C ASP A 544 -31.67 -29.31 18.94
N LEU A 545 -31.39 -28.11 18.41
CA LEU A 545 -32.29 -26.94 18.53
C LEU A 545 -33.24 -26.74 17.33
N ASN A 546 -33.22 -27.65 16.35
CA ASN A 546 -34.22 -27.74 15.27
C ASN A 546 -34.43 -26.43 14.47
N PHE A 547 -33.35 -25.67 14.24
CA PHE A 547 -33.34 -24.50 13.36
C PHE A 547 -33.19 -24.89 11.88
N ILE A 548 -33.81 -24.11 10.99
CA ILE A 548 -33.78 -24.33 9.54
C ILE A 548 -32.85 -23.31 8.89
N ASP A 549 -31.80 -23.78 8.21
CA ASP A 549 -31.02 -22.97 7.27
C ASP A 549 -31.84 -22.74 5.99
N THR A 550 -32.53 -21.61 5.91
CA THR A 550 -33.36 -21.26 4.74
C THR A 550 -32.54 -20.90 3.51
N ILE A 551 -31.21 -20.70 3.63
CA ILE A 551 -30.35 -20.23 2.53
C ILE A 551 -29.72 -21.42 1.79
N HIS A 552 -29.34 -22.46 2.53
CA HIS A 552 -28.66 -23.65 2.01
C HIS A 552 -29.50 -24.93 2.10
N GLY A 553 -30.65 -24.89 2.77
CA GLY A 553 -31.46 -26.07 3.07
C GLY A 553 -30.90 -26.89 4.24
N VAL A 554 -31.60 -27.98 4.57
CA VAL A 554 -31.20 -28.90 5.65
C VAL A 554 -29.75 -29.34 5.47
N GLN A 555 -28.92 -29.06 6.48
CA GLN A 555 -27.50 -29.37 6.43
C GLN A 555 -27.23 -30.83 6.76
N ASP A 556 -26.45 -31.50 5.91
CA ASP A 556 -25.78 -32.75 6.27
C ASP A 556 -24.56 -32.39 7.14
N PHE A 557 -24.66 -32.57 8.46
CA PHE A 557 -23.56 -32.23 9.38
C PHE A 557 -22.31 -33.13 9.24
N SER A 558 -22.39 -34.22 8.46
CA SER A 558 -21.25 -35.06 8.08
C SER A 558 -20.54 -34.58 6.79
N GLN A 559 -21.30 -34.01 5.83
CA GLN A 559 -20.78 -33.45 4.57
C GLN A 559 -21.49 -32.13 4.18
N PRO A 560 -21.35 -31.05 4.96
CA PRO A 560 -22.21 -29.88 4.79
C PRO A 560 -21.82 -29.06 3.55
N ASP A 561 -22.78 -28.83 2.64
CA ASP A 561 -22.61 -27.88 1.56
C ASP A 561 -23.12 -26.49 1.92
N TYR A 562 -22.18 -25.56 1.90
CA TYR A 562 -22.37 -24.15 2.17
C TYR A 562 -22.25 -23.29 0.91
N GLY A 563 -22.02 -23.90 -0.26
CA GLY A 563 -21.78 -23.19 -1.52
C GLY A 563 -20.36 -22.63 -1.68
N THR A 564 -20.01 -22.30 -2.93
CA THR A 564 -18.61 -22.13 -3.39
C THR A 564 -17.89 -20.90 -2.82
N LEU A 565 -18.62 -19.84 -2.50
CA LEU A 565 -18.06 -18.64 -1.85
C LEU A 565 -17.81 -18.84 -0.35
N THR A 566 -18.62 -19.69 0.29
CA THR A 566 -18.72 -19.83 1.76
C THR A 566 -17.72 -20.84 2.31
N LYS A 567 -17.18 -21.74 1.47
CA LYS A 567 -16.04 -22.63 1.79
C LYS A 567 -14.74 -21.86 2.13
N LEU A 568 -14.71 -20.55 1.92
CA LEU A 568 -13.63 -19.64 2.33
C LEU A 568 -13.94 -18.85 3.63
N THR A 569 -15.06 -19.13 4.31
CA THR A 569 -15.51 -18.38 5.49
C THR A 569 -15.86 -19.31 6.66
N ASN A 570 -15.10 -19.22 7.76
CA ASN A 570 -15.36 -19.96 9.00
C ASN A 570 -16.76 -19.61 9.55
N GLN A 571 -17.65 -20.59 9.66
CA GLN A 571 -19.05 -20.38 10.06
C GLN A 571 -19.26 -20.20 11.56
N TYR A 572 -18.33 -20.68 12.39
CA TYR A 572 -18.32 -20.59 13.85
C TYR A 572 -17.85 -19.20 14.35
N ALA A 573 -18.36 -18.15 13.71
CA ALA A 573 -18.00 -16.76 13.94
C ALA A 573 -19.27 -15.88 13.94
N ALA A 574 -20.27 -16.28 14.72
CA ALA A 574 -21.57 -15.60 14.78
C ALA A 574 -21.51 -14.30 15.62
N MET A 575 -20.91 -14.32 16.82
CA MET A 575 -20.81 -13.13 17.68
C MET A 575 -19.50 -12.35 17.47
N PRO A 576 -19.52 -11.02 17.27
CA PRO A 576 -20.70 -10.16 17.08
C PRO A 576 -21.14 -10.13 15.61
N SER A 577 -22.46 -10.01 15.36
CA SER A 577 -22.97 -10.01 13.98
C SER A 577 -22.51 -8.79 13.20
N LEU A 578 -21.57 -8.98 12.27
CA LEU A 578 -21.13 -7.92 11.36
C LEU A 578 -22.16 -7.59 10.28
N HIS A 579 -23.07 -8.51 9.94
CA HIS A 579 -24.21 -8.23 9.07
C HIS A 579 -25.04 -7.08 9.66
N PHE A 580 -25.49 -7.23 10.91
CA PHE A 580 -26.21 -6.17 11.63
C PHE A 580 -25.30 -4.99 11.99
N GLY A 581 -24.03 -5.22 12.35
CA GLY A 581 -23.08 -4.15 12.65
C GLY A 581 -22.90 -3.17 11.47
N TRP A 582 -22.76 -3.68 10.25
CA TRP A 582 -22.59 -2.84 9.06
C TRP A 582 -23.88 -2.13 8.64
N SER A 583 -25.05 -2.77 8.77
CA SER A 583 -26.34 -2.13 8.47
C SER A 583 -26.75 -1.11 9.53
N LEU A 584 -26.44 -1.34 10.81
CA LEU A 584 -26.63 -0.38 11.90
C LEU A 584 -25.70 0.82 11.73
N TRP A 585 -24.44 0.59 11.37
CA TRP A 585 -23.51 1.66 11.00
C TRP A 585 -24.04 2.49 9.83
N CYS A 586 -24.65 1.86 8.80
CA CYS A 586 -25.32 2.57 7.72
C CYS A 586 -26.48 3.41 8.22
N GLY A 587 -27.40 2.81 8.99
CA GLY A 587 -28.60 3.48 9.49
C GLY A 587 -28.29 4.67 10.40
N LEU A 588 -27.34 4.53 11.32
CA LEU A 588 -26.84 5.63 12.15
C LEU A 588 -26.17 6.72 11.30
N THR A 589 -25.32 6.33 10.34
CA THR A 589 -24.66 7.28 9.43
C THR A 589 -25.66 8.08 8.60
N ILE A 590 -26.70 7.43 8.08
CA ILE A 590 -27.79 8.06 7.33
C ILE A 590 -28.63 8.96 8.27
N ALA A 591 -29.05 8.48 9.44
CA ALA A 591 -29.84 9.24 10.41
C ALA A 591 -29.14 10.53 10.88
N ILE A 592 -27.81 10.49 11.02
CA ILE A 592 -26.97 11.62 11.47
C ILE A 592 -26.68 12.64 10.34
N LEU A 593 -26.65 12.21 9.08
CA LEU A 593 -26.21 13.03 7.93
C LEU A 593 -27.31 13.41 6.93
N ALA A 594 -28.43 12.68 6.89
CA ALA A 594 -29.51 12.95 5.95
C ALA A 594 -30.42 14.11 6.42
N PRO A 595 -30.83 15.03 5.52
CA PRO A 595 -31.62 16.19 5.90
C PRO A 595 -33.11 15.89 6.10
N LYS A 596 -33.71 15.00 5.28
CA LYS A 596 -35.15 14.72 5.30
C LYS A 596 -35.47 13.54 6.24
N TRP A 597 -36.58 13.61 6.97
CA TRP A 597 -36.96 12.59 7.96
C TRP A 597 -37.13 11.19 7.33
N TRP A 598 -37.76 11.09 6.15
CA TRP A 598 -37.98 9.80 5.47
C TRP A 598 -36.67 9.11 5.09
N MET A 599 -35.60 9.86 4.81
CA MET A 599 -34.27 9.30 4.55
C MET A 599 -33.70 8.63 5.81
N LYS A 600 -33.99 9.20 6.99
CA LYS A 600 -33.58 8.62 8.28
C LYS A 600 -34.39 7.38 8.59
N ALA A 601 -35.70 7.41 8.35
CA ALA A 601 -36.57 6.23 8.47
C ALA A 601 -36.09 5.09 7.55
N LEU A 602 -35.87 5.36 6.26
CA LEU A 602 -35.32 4.38 5.32
C LEU A 602 -33.93 3.86 5.74
N GLY A 603 -33.08 4.75 6.29
CA GLY A 603 -31.79 4.37 6.86
C GLY A 603 -31.90 3.42 8.06
N LEU A 604 -32.89 3.61 8.94
CA LEU A 604 -33.13 2.78 10.13
C LEU A 604 -33.94 1.51 9.84
N LEU A 605 -34.74 1.48 8.77
CA LEU A 605 -35.37 0.25 8.26
C LEU A 605 -34.33 -0.77 7.79
N HIS A 606 -33.18 -0.34 7.29
CA HIS A 606 -32.12 -1.25 6.84
C HIS A 606 -31.59 -2.18 7.96
N PRO A 607 -31.10 -1.67 9.13
CA PRO A 607 -30.71 -2.53 10.23
C PRO A 607 -31.87 -3.35 10.81
N PHE A 608 -33.10 -2.81 10.85
CA PHE A 608 -34.27 -3.58 11.26
C PHE A 608 -34.48 -4.82 10.38
N PHE A 609 -34.54 -4.64 9.06
CA PHE A 609 -34.63 -5.78 8.12
C PHE A 609 -33.41 -6.70 8.18
N THR A 610 -32.22 -6.20 8.55
CA THR A 610 -31.07 -7.09 8.82
C THR A 610 -31.27 -7.95 10.05
N VAL A 611 -31.79 -7.45 11.18
CA VAL A 611 -32.08 -8.31 12.35
C VAL A 611 -33.08 -9.39 11.98
N CYS A 612 -34.17 -9.03 11.30
CA CYS A 612 -35.14 -10.01 10.82
C CYS A 612 -34.49 -11.03 9.86
N ALA A 613 -33.63 -10.58 8.94
CA ALA A 613 -32.96 -11.48 7.99
C ALA A 613 -31.98 -12.44 8.68
N ILE A 614 -31.18 -11.99 9.65
CA ILE A 614 -30.19 -12.87 10.29
C ILE A 614 -30.85 -13.89 11.24
N VAL A 615 -31.92 -13.48 11.94
CA VAL A 615 -32.68 -14.36 12.84
C VAL A 615 -33.58 -15.32 12.06
N GLY A 616 -34.33 -14.80 11.08
CA GLY A 616 -35.27 -15.60 10.27
C GLY A 616 -34.59 -16.67 9.43
N THR A 617 -33.32 -16.47 9.05
CA THR A 617 -32.49 -17.46 8.34
C THR A 617 -31.66 -18.36 9.27
N GLY A 618 -31.83 -18.26 10.60
CA GLY A 618 -31.08 -19.05 11.59
C GLY A 618 -29.57 -18.77 11.64
N ASN A 619 -29.11 -17.65 11.08
CA ASN A 619 -27.68 -17.34 10.92
C ASN A 619 -27.05 -16.59 12.10
N HIS A 620 -27.85 -16.04 13.02
CA HIS A 620 -27.37 -15.33 14.21
C HIS A 620 -28.40 -15.36 15.34
N TRP A 621 -27.90 -15.27 16.57
CA TRP A 621 -28.68 -15.03 17.81
C TRP A 621 -28.99 -13.52 17.98
N ILE A 622 -29.97 -13.16 18.81
CA ILE A 622 -30.25 -11.75 19.12
C ILE A 622 -29.10 -11.11 19.91
N LEU A 623 -28.41 -11.86 20.77
CA LEU A 623 -27.19 -11.42 21.44
C LEU A 623 -26.03 -11.19 20.47
N ASP A 624 -25.99 -11.82 19.29
CA ASP A 624 -25.04 -11.46 18.24
C ASP A 624 -25.31 -10.06 17.70
N ALA A 625 -26.60 -9.71 17.56
CA ALA A 625 -27.02 -8.38 17.15
C ALA A 625 -26.73 -7.33 18.24
N VAL A 626 -26.93 -7.67 19.52
CA VAL A 626 -26.51 -6.82 20.65
C VAL A 626 -24.98 -6.62 20.65
N GLY A 627 -24.20 -7.68 20.42
CA GLY A 627 -22.75 -7.60 20.21
C GLY A 627 -22.37 -6.73 19.01
N GLY A 628 -23.12 -6.84 17.90
CA GLY A 628 -23.00 -5.99 16.71
C GLY A 628 -23.22 -4.50 17.03
N ALA A 629 -24.26 -4.18 17.81
CA ALA A 629 -24.51 -2.83 18.30
C ALA A 629 -23.38 -2.33 19.21
N ALA A 630 -22.88 -3.18 20.11
CA ALA A 630 -21.79 -2.84 21.01
C ALA A 630 -20.50 -2.47 20.26
N VAL A 631 -20.07 -3.26 19.27
CA VAL A 631 -18.86 -2.94 18.48
C VAL A 631 -19.04 -1.72 17.57
N VAL A 632 -20.26 -1.46 17.06
CA VAL A 632 -20.56 -0.23 16.30
C VAL A 632 -20.54 1.00 17.20
N GLY A 633 -21.15 0.93 18.37
CA GLY A 633 -21.14 1.99 19.38
C GLY A 633 -19.72 2.31 19.84
N ALA A 634 -18.93 1.27 20.16
CA ALA A 634 -17.51 1.40 20.49
C ALA A 634 -16.68 1.93 19.31
N GLY A 635 -16.98 1.55 18.05
CA GLY A 635 -16.32 2.09 16.86
C GLY A 635 -16.54 3.59 16.65
N PHE A 636 -17.78 4.07 16.86
CA PHE A 636 -18.06 5.51 16.91
C PHE A 636 -17.42 6.19 18.13
N GLY A 637 -17.39 5.52 19.29
CA GLY A 637 -16.73 5.98 20.52
C GLY A 637 -15.23 6.19 20.35
N LEU A 638 -14.50 5.19 19.86
CA LEU A 638 -13.07 5.29 19.53
C LEU A 638 -12.79 6.36 18.48
N THR A 639 -13.67 6.49 17.47
CA THR A 639 -13.57 7.59 16.49
C THR A 639 -13.70 8.96 17.17
N TYR A 640 -14.62 9.11 18.13
CA TYR A 640 -14.78 10.34 18.91
C TYR A 640 -13.58 10.61 19.82
N LEU A 641 -13.06 9.61 20.54
CA LEU A 641 -11.92 9.75 21.46
C LEU A 641 -10.62 10.15 20.73
N LEU A 642 -10.39 9.59 19.53
CA LEU A 642 -9.17 9.78 18.76
C LEU A 642 -9.22 10.99 17.81
N GLN A 643 -10.39 11.30 17.24
CA GLN A 643 -10.54 12.36 16.22
C GLN A 643 -11.38 13.56 16.71
N GLY A 644 -12.06 13.46 17.84
CA GLY A 644 -13.02 14.46 18.32
C GLY A 644 -14.39 14.36 17.61
N PRO A 645 -15.30 15.33 17.83
CA PRO A 645 -16.62 15.34 17.22
C PRO A 645 -16.57 15.39 15.68
N ARG A 646 -17.65 14.97 15.01
CA ARG A 646 -17.75 15.11 13.54
C ARG A 646 -17.65 16.59 13.13
N VAL A 647 -17.02 16.86 12.00
CA VAL A 647 -16.95 18.19 11.41
C VAL A 647 -18.38 18.63 11.04
N LYS A 648 -18.85 19.77 11.57
CA LYS A 648 -20.18 20.33 11.22
C LYS A 648 -20.12 21.27 10.02
N HIS A 649 -19.12 22.16 10.00
CA HIS A 649 -18.90 23.12 8.92
C HIS A 649 -17.48 22.96 8.36
N VAL A 650 -17.33 23.11 7.05
CA VAL A 650 -16.01 23.23 6.41
C VAL A 650 -15.73 24.72 6.27
N LEU A 651 -14.73 25.23 7.00
CA LEU A 651 -14.24 26.58 6.75
C LEU A 651 -13.73 26.64 5.30
N LYS A 652 -14.27 27.56 4.49
CA LYS A 652 -13.65 27.94 3.22
C LYS A 652 -12.32 28.60 3.57
N VAL A 653 -11.21 27.87 3.41
CA VAL A 653 -9.88 28.49 3.37
C VAL A 653 -9.88 29.44 2.18
N GLY A 654 -9.92 30.74 2.45
CA GLY A 654 -9.80 31.75 1.41
C GLY A 654 -8.47 31.57 0.69
N THR A 655 -8.51 31.41 -0.63
CA THR A 655 -7.34 31.63 -1.47
C THR A 655 -6.86 33.06 -1.23
N GLY A 656 -5.62 33.22 -0.77
CA GLY A 656 -5.06 34.47 -0.26
C GLY A 656 -4.78 35.54 -1.32
N LEU A 657 -5.78 35.85 -2.13
CA LEU A 657 -5.82 36.94 -3.09
C LEU A 657 -7.07 37.78 -2.77
N LYS A 658 -6.89 38.81 -1.93
CA LYS A 658 -7.80 39.96 -1.95
C LYS A 658 -7.43 40.77 -3.20
N PRO A 659 -8.37 41.07 -4.11
CA PRO A 659 -8.28 42.30 -4.88
C PRO A 659 -8.32 43.47 -3.90
N ALA A 660 -7.36 44.40 -4.01
CA ALA A 660 -7.48 45.69 -3.34
C ALA A 660 -8.30 46.63 -4.23
N MET A 661 -9.20 47.41 -3.61
CA MET A 661 -9.98 48.51 -4.18
C MET A 661 -10.94 48.20 -5.35
N ALA A 662 -12.23 48.42 -5.10
CA ALA A 662 -13.15 49.14 -6.00
C ALA A 662 -14.45 49.50 -5.24
N GLY A 663 -14.97 50.72 -5.43
CA GLY A 663 -16.36 51.09 -5.13
C GLY A 663 -16.72 51.46 -3.68
N LEU A 664 -16.67 52.75 -3.35
CA LEU A 664 -17.55 53.38 -2.37
C LEU A 664 -18.82 53.89 -3.10
N PRO A 665 -20.04 53.57 -2.64
CA PRO A 665 -21.25 54.33 -2.98
C PRO A 665 -21.40 55.55 -2.06
N ALA A 666 -21.95 56.65 -2.58
CA ALA A 666 -22.05 57.93 -1.86
C ALA A 666 -23.31 58.06 -0.96
N GLU A 667 -23.27 59.00 -0.02
CA GLU A 667 -24.43 59.45 0.77
C GLU A 667 -25.31 60.43 -0.04
N PRO A 668 -26.64 60.44 0.20
CA PRO A 668 -27.55 61.50 -0.25
C PRO A 668 -27.60 62.70 0.74
N PRO A 669 -28.00 63.91 0.31
CA PRO A 669 -27.66 65.15 1.04
C PRO A 669 -28.75 65.71 1.98
N GLY A 670 -28.29 66.23 3.13
CA GLY A 670 -28.51 67.64 3.55
C GLY A 670 -29.85 68.09 4.18
N ALA A 671 -29.81 68.41 5.48
CA ALA A 671 -30.59 69.46 6.14
C ALA A 671 -29.82 69.99 7.39
N PRO A 672 -29.97 71.26 7.84
CA PRO A 672 -28.83 71.97 8.46
C PRO A 672 -29.06 72.60 9.86
N ASP A 673 -27.95 73.05 10.48
CA ASP A 673 -27.77 74.18 11.46
C ASP A 673 -28.47 74.12 12.86
N ASP A 674 -27.91 74.60 13.99
CA ASP A 674 -26.54 75.02 14.37
C ASP A 674 -26.29 74.82 15.92
N PRO A 675 -25.74 75.72 16.77
CA PRO A 675 -24.50 75.45 17.53
C PRO A 675 -24.62 75.15 19.05
N SER A 676 -23.45 75.05 19.70
CA SER A 676 -23.11 74.87 21.14
C SER A 676 -22.99 73.40 21.62
N ASP A 677 -22.07 73.04 22.52
CA ASP A 677 -21.06 73.82 23.30
C ASP A 677 -19.68 73.11 23.31
N LYS A 678 -18.62 73.76 23.83
CA LYS A 678 -17.24 73.22 23.95
C LYS A 678 -16.99 72.52 25.32
N PRO A 679 -15.76 72.42 25.88
CA PRO A 679 -15.13 71.11 26.02
C PRO A 679 -14.77 70.74 27.47
N LYS A 680 -14.25 69.52 27.68
CA LYS A 680 -13.37 69.22 28.82
C LYS A 680 -12.18 68.36 28.40
N ASP A 681 -11.00 68.86 28.71
CA ASP A 681 -9.67 68.25 28.50
C ASP A 681 -9.34 67.19 29.58
N VAL A 682 -8.04 66.88 29.70
CA VAL A 682 -7.33 66.27 30.86
C VAL A 682 -7.33 64.71 30.82
N LEU A 683 -6.19 64.00 30.89
CA LEU A 683 -4.78 64.39 31.14
C LEU A 683 -3.81 63.59 30.22
N SER A 684 -2.62 64.15 29.99
CA SER A 684 -1.50 63.56 29.25
C SER A 684 -0.60 62.63 30.10
N LYS A 685 0.32 61.92 29.42
CA LYS A 685 1.69 61.46 29.80
C LYS A 685 2.06 60.19 29.00
N ASP A 686 3.30 59.93 28.56
CA ASP A 686 4.51 60.76 28.39
C ASP A 686 5.30 60.24 27.15
N ALA A 687 6.31 60.97 26.66
CA ALA A 687 6.97 60.76 25.36
C ALA A 687 8.37 60.09 25.47
N PRO A 688 9.30 60.19 24.48
CA PRO A 688 9.23 60.20 23.01
C PRO A 688 10.14 59.11 22.35
N GLY A 689 10.22 59.04 21.00
CA GLY A 689 10.99 57.95 20.35
C GLY A 689 11.57 58.04 18.91
N LYS A 690 11.53 59.19 18.20
CA LYS A 690 12.34 59.50 16.98
C LYS A 690 12.23 58.61 15.71
N ASP A 691 12.56 59.03 14.48
CA ASP A 691 12.48 60.32 13.74
C ASP A 691 12.79 60.04 12.24
N VAL A 692 12.77 61.09 11.39
CA VAL A 692 13.39 61.17 10.05
C VAL A 692 12.65 60.55 8.86
N LEU A 693 11.70 61.35 8.37
CA LEU A 693 11.29 61.55 6.98
C LEU A 693 12.43 61.41 5.93
N ARG A 694 12.10 60.90 4.72
CA ARG A 694 12.47 61.56 3.44
C ARG A 694 11.76 60.99 2.20
N GLU A 695 10.84 61.79 1.65
CA GLU A 695 10.60 61.96 0.20
C GLU A 695 11.62 63.03 -0.34
N PRO A 696 11.67 63.48 -1.62
CA PRO A 696 10.59 63.58 -2.64
C PRO A 696 11.00 63.32 -4.13
N GLU A 697 10.10 63.69 -5.07
CA GLU A 697 10.36 64.16 -6.48
C GLU A 697 11.01 63.12 -7.47
N ASP A 698 10.93 63.16 -8.83
CA ASP A 698 10.24 63.96 -9.88
C ASP A 698 10.37 63.22 -11.27
N VAL A 699 9.74 63.52 -12.43
CA VAL A 699 8.59 64.35 -12.89
C VAL A 699 8.16 63.98 -14.34
N LEU A 700 6.91 64.28 -14.78
CA LEU A 700 6.38 64.28 -16.19
C LEU A 700 6.43 62.93 -16.99
N SER A 701 5.81 62.70 -18.17
CA SER A 701 4.82 63.43 -19.03
C SER A 701 3.99 62.47 -19.94
N THR A 702 3.05 63.02 -20.71
CA THR A 702 2.02 62.42 -21.62
C THR A 702 2.47 62.33 -23.12
N PRO A 703 1.62 62.09 -24.15
CA PRO A 703 0.58 61.05 -24.45
C PRO A 703 0.70 60.42 -25.89
N GLU A 704 -0.42 59.89 -26.45
CA GLU A 704 -0.77 59.65 -27.89
C GLU A 704 -0.15 58.44 -28.65
N ASP A 705 -0.79 57.77 -29.65
CA ASP A 705 -2.21 57.58 -30.06
C ASP A 705 -2.35 56.44 -31.15
N VAL A 706 -3.56 56.20 -31.71
CA VAL A 706 -3.91 55.61 -33.05
C VAL A 706 -4.27 54.10 -33.19
N LEU A 707 -5.60 53.86 -33.33
CA LEU A 707 -6.38 52.97 -34.25
C LEU A 707 -5.90 51.57 -34.74
N GLY A 708 -6.86 50.61 -34.83
CA GLY A 708 -6.81 49.48 -35.80
C GLY A 708 -7.73 48.26 -35.56
N THR A 709 -8.77 48.06 -36.39
CA THR A 709 -9.62 46.83 -36.52
C THR A 709 -10.05 46.66 -37.99
N PRO A 710 -10.28 45.44 -38.53
CA PRO A 710 -11.68 44.95 -38.69
C PRO A 710 -11.93 43.39 -38.81
N GLU A 711 -13.21 43.00 -38.68
CA GLU A 711 -13.99 41.95 -39.41
C GLU A 711 -13.57 40.45 -39.53
N ASP A 712 -14.41 39.52 -40.05
CA ASP A 712 -15.76 39.04 -39.62
C ASP A 712 -16.19 37.73 -40.38
N GLY A 713 -17.26 37.04 -39.93
CA GLY A 713 -18.08 36.07 -40.70
C GLY A 713 -17.65 34.58 -40.76
N LEU A 714 -18.52 33.60 -41.08
CA LEU A 714 -19.98 33.63 -41.31
C LEU A 714 -20.66 32.22 -41.13
N SER A 715 -21.88 32.18 -40.54
CA SER A 715 -23.08 31.30 -40.79
C SER A 715 -22.96 29.87 -41.41
N THR A 716 -23.48 28.75 -40.84
CA THR A 716 -24.90 28.25 -40.68
C THR A 716 -25.64 27.89 -42.01
N PRO A 717 -26.65 26.97 -42.13
CA PRO A 717 -27.77 26.69 -41.18
C PRO A 717 -28.32 25.21 -41.11
N LYS A 718 -29.61 25.07 -40.74
CA LYS A 718 -30.44 23.85 -40.57
C LYS A 718 -31.07 23.37 -41.91
N ASP A 719 -32.04 22.45 -42.05
CA ASP A 719 -33.03 21.74 -41.20
C ASP A 719 -33.50 20.44 -41.94
N ALA A 720 -34.09 19.43 -41.25
CA ALA A 720 -35.11 18.49 -41.80
C ALA A 720 -35.53 17.36 -40.82
N LYS A 721 -36.75 16.82 -41.00
CA LYS A 721 -37.24 15.53 -40.44
C LYS A 721 -37.45 14.50 -41.56
N GLY A 722 -37.31 13.22 -41.24
CA GLY A 722 -37.71 12.08 -42.07
C GLY A 722 -37.96 10.85 -41.20
N ASP A 723 -38.80 9.92 -41.65
CA ASP A 723 -39.33 8.78 -40.87
C ASP A 723 -39.33 7.49 -41.73
N ARG A 724 -39.64 6.33 -41.11
CA ARG A 724 -39.88 4.97 -41.65
C ARG A 724 -38.73 3.95 -41.62
N THR A 725 -38.96 2.91 -40.82
CA THR A 725 -38.69 1.48 -41.10
C THR A 725 -39.76 0.91 -42.06
N PRO A 726 -39.77 -0.36 -42.53
CA PRO A 726 -38.87 -1.49 -42.19
C PRO A 726 -38.35 -2.32 -43.39
N SER A 727 -37.39 -3.21 -43.10
CA SER A 727 -37.27 -4.58 -43.63
C SER A 727 -36.37 -5.38 -42.69
#